data_AF-T0SRZ5-F1
#
_entry.id   AF-T0SRZ5-F1
#
_cell.length_a   1.000
_cell.length_b   1.000
_cell.length_c   1.000
_cell.angle_alpha   90.00
_cell.angle_beta   90.00
_cell.angle_gamma   90.00
#
_symmetry.space_group_name_H-M   'P 1'
#
loop_
_entity.id
_entity.type
_entity.pdbx_description
1 polymer ?
#
loop_
_entity_poly.entity_id
_entity_poly.type
_entity_poly.pdbx_seq_one_letter_code
_entity_poly.pdbx_strand_id
1 'polypeptide(L)'
;MSYVRKGTSALLSTVLTLSVLAKEPDKTPSISDYVKTLKYAKIDASLKEEIRQILEKNKLPSTRPEFCPLNNTMTYKQTVDSLKSIVTVFQDDCFDGNQSLIDQILTSSNELEAQLNKLAEEQGKETKDVIPATEDVKIDGIPLTQLMNGMNTLFSNNKCTNLDKTPFLERSADVIQTFAQFGLYSPAGVSVAYGGLAVASILRFINGIFDKRFEFENETDIETFVKLNCAYYDVRNQVRALEMFDIDTDEHYKDKEVAKLLLDEVTKANKAFSEAKEKSLVELEKIKTTQVNNVDKETEKLISDIFEQIKNPIVDLPGKSATYQQAEVLGQLVFIRPMLEEVLTDYINESTGADKFLNILFKNKLAMLDDAQSLMEMTPKDFNSKFLNDISSSFNRVLGTIAKKRESTKKVFDETYTIDLGSEKLTVKEFNELLKSKELEKREKELTTALEKMTELNKRLDTIIAKKEYSSEDSKDGGLREIIKSLDIVKNHVYGKYGKQFIEKMRDLSESQNKNFDEKFDTFKERYFVNESGDIGNLSEDEKLNACVDASTGREIWVYSQKLSELGYDFLATNNDIFGDPDKNKDRKIIKSHNDSAVLARRIITAKNYMKMIANAESFGKTEVEIEGKNLSILEAKEEASTIRFYGKVMTINEAQKYLDKEFGQKGLKNDRIGQIMLEIMNNRERTILLQDFYKGNDCDTMTTITR
;
A
#
# COMPACT_ATOMS: atom_id res chain seq x y z
N MET A 1 14.14 28.22 47.92
CA MET A 1 12.72 28.36 48.36
C MET A 1 11.85 27.96 47.17
N SER A 2 11.63 26.66 46.98
CA SER A 2 10.42 25.93 47.39
C SER A 2 9.13 26.54 46.84
N TYR A 3 8.64 26.00 45.72
CA TYR A 3 7.25 25.54 45.59
C TYR A 3 7.19 24.50 44.46
N VAL A 4 7.31 23.23 44.87
CA VAL A 4 7.11 22.05 44.03
C VAL A 4 5.60 21.87 43.82
N ARG A 5 5.11 22.05 42.59
CA ARG A 5 3.79 21.54 42.19
C ARG A 5 3.95 20.10 41.71
N LYS A 6 3.67 19.16 42.62
CA LYS A 6 3.37 17.76 42.31
C LYS A 6 2.05 17.71 41.53
N GLY A 7 2.13 17.45 40.24
CA GLY A 7 1.00 17.03 39.40
C GLY A 7 1.31 15.64 38.87
N THR A 8 0.81 14.63 39.59
CA THR A 8 0.48 13.26 39.12
C THR A 8 1.15 12.79 37.82
N SER A 9 2.40 12.33 37.95
CA SER A 9 2.96 11.28 37.09
C SER A 9 2.39 9.96 37.59
N ALA A 10 1.36 9.48 36.90
CA ALA A 10 0.78 8.16 37.12
C ALA A 10 0.21 7.69 35.78
N LEU A 11 1.03 7.01 34.99
CA LEU A 11 0.67 5.93 34.05
C LEU A 11 1.92 5.55 33.25
N LEU A 12 2.04 4.25 32.98
CA LEU A 12 3.09 3.54 32.22
C LEU A 12 4.34 3.11 33.03
N SER A 13 4.08 2.38 34.13
CA SER A 13 4.91 1.25 34.53
C SER A 13 4.01 0.02 34.59
N THR A 14 3.62 -0.45 33.40
CA THR A 14 3.06 -1.79 33.25
C THR A 14 4.08 -2.53 32.42
N VAL A 15 4.94 -3.29 33.11
CA VAL A 15 5.72 -4.36 32.49
C VAL A 15 4.69 -5.32 31.89
N LEU A 16 4.43 -5.20 30.58
CA LEU A 16 3.59 -6.14 29.86
C LEU A 16 4.37 -7.46 29.75
N THR A 17 4.07 -8.38 30.66
CA THR A 17 4.29 -9.79 30.39
C THR A 17 3.29 -10.21 29.33
N LEU A 18 3.75 -10.25 28.07
CA LEU A 18 3.12 -11.05 27.04
C LEU A 18 3.07 -12.50 27.54
N SER A 19 1.86 -13.00 27.78
CA SER A 19 1.56 -14.43 27.73
C SER A 19 1.62 -14.90 26.28
N VAL A 20 2.78 -14.72 25.64
CA VAL A 20 3.27 -15.72 24.70
C VAL A 20 3.55 -16.93 25.57
N LEU A 21 2.97 -18.09 25.22
CA LEU A 21 3.30 -19.38 25.83
C LEU A 21 4.72 -19.36 26.38
N ALA A 22 4.86 -19.34 27.70
CA ALA A 22 6.14 -19.52 28.35
C ALA A 22 6.64 -20.87 27.85
N LYS A 23 7.54 -20.83 26.86
CA LYS A 23 8.24 -22.01 26.39
C LYS A 23 9.06 -22.47 27.57
N GLU A 24 8.69 -23.63 28.11
CA GLU A 24 9.66 -24.48 28.76
C GLU A 24 10.89 -24.55 27.84
N PRO A 25 12.10 -24.29 28.36
CA PRO A 25 13.31 -24.52 27.60
C PRO A 25 13.41 -26.01 27.28
N ASP A 26 13.84 -26.35 26.06
CA ASP A 26 14.18 -27.70 25.56
C ASP A 26 13.14 -28.59 24.85
N LYS A 27 12.10 -28.04 24.22
CA LYS A 27 11.40 -28.78 23.15
C LYS A 27 11.47 -28.08 21.79
N THR A 28 12.06 -28.78 20.82
CA THR A 28 11.97 -28.43 19.40
C THR A 28 10.49 -28.24 19.04
N PRO A 29 10.10 -27.12 18.41
CA PRO A 29 8.70 -26.86 18.11
C PRO A 29 8.13 -27.96 17.19
N SER A 30 7.00 -28.52 17.57
CA SER A 30 6.29 -29.54 16.80
C SER A 30 5.52 -28.90 15.64
N ILE A 31 5.05 -29.72 14.69
CA ILE A 31 4.17 -29.24 13.61
C ILE A 31 2.92 -28.52 14.17
N SER A 32 2.39 -28.99 15.31
CA SER A 32 1.27 -28.33 16.00
C SER A 32 1.59 -26.90 16.41
N ASP A 33 2.81 -26.64 16.89
CA ASP A 33 3.23 -25.31 17.34
C ASP A 33 3.34 -24.32 16.17
N TYR A 34 3.83 -24.79 15.02
CA TYR A 34 3.87 -23.97 13.81
C TYR A 34 2.46 -23.64 13.30
N VAL A 35 1.58 -24.64 13.23
CA VAL A 35 0.18 -24.42 12.79
C VAL A 35 -0.56 -23.49 13.75
N LYS A 36 -0.37 -23.63 15.07
CA LYS A 36 -0.92 -22.70 16.06
C LYS A 36 -0.44 -21.27 15.85
N THR A 37 0.85 -21.10 15.56
CA THR A 37 1.41 -19.77 15.29
C THR A 37 0.72 -19.15 14.09
N LEU A 38 0.57 -19.86 12.97
CA LEU A 38 -0.12 -19.33 11.78
C LEU A 38 -1.62 -19.07 12.02
N LYS A 39 -2.28 -19.96 12.77
CA LYS A 39 -3.72 -19.87 13.02
C LYS A 39 -4.11 -18.84 14.09
N TYR A 40 -3.23 -18.53 15.03
CA TYR A 40 -3.59 -17.72 16.21
C TYR A 40 -2.69 -16.51 16.47
N ALA A 41 -1.48 -16.44 15.90
CA ALA A 41 -0.64 -15.27 16.08
C ALA A 41 -1.31 -14.05 15.44
N LYS A 42 -1.50 -13.03 16.27
CA LYS A 42 -2.03 -11.72 15.89
C LYS A 42 -1.30 -10.68 16.74
N ILE A 43 -1.17 -9.48 16.19
CA ILE A 43 -0.85 -8.32 17.03
C ILE A 43 -2.06 -8.12 17.94
N ASP A 44 -1.85 -8.21 19.25
CA ASP A 44 -2.94 -8.00 20.20
C ASP A 44 -3.41 -6.53 20.18
N ALA A 45 -4.60 -6.29 20.74
CA ALA A 45 -5.22 -4.98 20.69
C ALA A 45 -4.42 -3.91 21.48
N SER A 46 -3.68 -4.31 22.53
CA SER A 46 -2.84 -3.40 23.31
C SER A 46 -1.65 -2.95 22.49
N LEU A 47 -0.90 -3.91 21.94
CA LEU A 47 0.27 -3.64 21.11
C LEU A 47 -0.11 -2.81 19.87
N LYS A 48 -1.26 -3.10 19.25
CA LYS A 48 -1.76 -2.32 18.12
C LYS A 48 -2.07 -0.87 18.50
N GLU A 49 -2.63 -0.65 19.68
CA GLU A 49 -2.97 0.67 20.19
C GLU A 49 -1.70 1.46 20.59
N GLU A 50 -0.72 0.81 21.21
CA GLU A 50 0.57 1.42 21.56
C GLU A 50 1.34 1.85 20.30
N ILE A 51 1.39 0.98 19.28
CA ILE A 51 1.94 1.31 17.96
C ILE A 51 1.19 2.50 17.36
N ARG A 52 -0.15 2.52 17.42
CA ARG A 52 -0.95 3.63 16.88
C ARG A 52 -0.63 4.95 17.58
N GLN A 53 -0.57 4.94 18.91
CA GLN A 53 -0.32 6.14 19.71
C GLN A 53 1.07 6.73 19.46
N ILE A 54 2.12 5.90 19.44
CA ILE A 54 3.47 6.39 19.22
C ILE A 54 3.65 6.92 17.79
N LEU A 55 3.02 6.28 16.80
CA LEU A 55 3.00 6.74 15.42
C LEU A 55 2.21 8.04 15.24
N GLU A 56 1.06 8.20 15.89
CA GLU A 56 0.27 9.42 15.83
C GLU A 56 0.97 10.61 16.47
N LYS A 57 1.59 10.36 17.64
CA LYS A 57 2.38 11.36 18.34
C LYS A 57 3.54 11.88 17.50
N ASN A 58 4.18 10.96 16.77
CA ASN A 58 5.28 11.28 15.87
C ASN A 58 4.80 11.46 14.42
N LYS A 59 3.52 11.72 14.15
CA LYS A 59 3.04 11.76 12.76
C LYS A 59 3.53 13.02 12.05
N LEU A 60 4.14 12.84 10.87
CA LEU A 60 4.38 13.96 9.96
C LEU A 60 3.04 14.42 9.33
N PRO A 61 2.76 15.73 9.25
CA PRO A 61 1.60 16.23 8.51
C PRO A 61 1.80 15.94 7.01
N SER A 62 1.15 14.89 6.49
CA SER A 62 1.44 14.36 5.15
C SER A 62 0.20 14.00 4.33
N THR A 63 -0.85 14.84 4.33
CA THR A 63 -1.87 14.74 3.28
C THR A 63 -1.45 15.61 2.11
N ARG A 64 -1.06 15.00 0.98
CA ARG A 64 -0.88 15.72 -0.28
C ARG A 64 -2.23 16.36 -0.65
N PRO A 65 -2.27 17.63 -1.07
CA PRO A 65 -3.52 18.30 -1.40
C PRO A 65 -4.25 17.67 -2.60
N GLU A 66 -5.58 17.70 -2.61
CA GLU A 66 -6.41 17.07 -3.66
C GLU A 66 -6.27 17.74 -5.04
N PHE A 67 -6.16 19.07 -5.12
CA PHE A 67 -5.88 19.78 -6.38
C PHE A 67 -4.47 19.58 -6.95
N CYS A 68 -3.50 19.14 -6.14
CA CYS A 68 -2.18 18.89 -6.70
C CYS A 68 -2.37 17.79 -7.72
N PRO A 69 -2.09 18.06 -9.02
CA PRO A 69 -2.47 17.16 -10.09
C PRO A 69 -2.10 15.76 -9.66
N LEU A 70 -3.04 14.81 -9.77
CA LEU A 70 -2.75 13.39 -9.55
C LEU A 70 -1.39 13.15 -10.16
N ASN A 71 -0.54 12.44 -9.42
CA ASN A 71 0.81 12.18 -9.84
C ASN A 71 0.76 11.29 -11.10
N ASN A 72 0.41 11.93 -12.21
CA ASN A 72 0.14 11.35 -13.50
C ASN A 72 1.47 11.18 -14.23
N THR A 73 2.61 11.33 -13.55
CA THR A 73 3.79 10.50 -13.76
C THR A 73 3.40 9.04 -13.47
N MET A 74 2.53 8.51 -14.32
CA MET A 74 2.06 7.14 -14.35
C MET A 74 3.19 6.14 -14.58
N THR A 75 4.43 6.57 -14.87
CA THR A 75 5.63 5.72 -14.94
C THR A 75 6.90 6.58 -14.91
N TYR A 76 8.03 5.99 -14.51
CA TYR A 76 9.39 6.52 -14.75
C TYR A 76 9.59 7.12 -16.16
N LYS A 77 8.87 6.57 -17.14
CA LYS A 77 8.85 7.00 -18.54
C LYS A 77 8.43 8.45 -18.76
N GLN A 78 7.43 8.98 -18.05
CA GLN A 78 7.01 10.38 -18.26
C GLN A 78 7.99 11.40 -17.69
N THR A 79 8.69 11.05 -16.60
CA THR A 79 9.81 11.84 -16.11
C THR A 79 10.95 11.83 -17.13
N VAL A 80 11.25 10.66 -17.70
CA VAL A 80 12.22 10.52 -18.79
C VAL A 80 11.81 11.35 -20.02
N ASP A 81 10.55 11.31 -20.42
CA ASP A 81 10.03 12.11 -21.54
C ASP A 81 10.10 13.62 -21.24
N SER A 82 9.88 14.01 -19.98
CA SER A 82 10.00 15.41 -19.55
C SER A 82 11.46 15.87 -19.49
N LEU A 83 12.38 15.00 -19.03
CA LEU A 83 13.82 15.22 -19.09
C LEU A 83 14.30 15.41 -20.54
N LYS A 84 13.88 14.52 -21.46
CA LYS A 84 14.16 14.63 -22.90
C LYS A 84 13.59 15.91 -23.50
N SER A 85 12.37 16.26 -23.15
CA SER A 85 11.73 17.50 -23.63
C SER A 85 12.48 18.75 -23.16
N ILE A 86 12.91 18.78 -21.90
CA ILE A 86 13.72 19.88 -21.34
C ILE A 86 15.04 20.00 -22.09
N VAL A 87 15.71 18.87 -22.32
CA VAL A 87 16.96 18.80 -23.08
C VAL A 87 16.79 19.35 -24.51
N THR A 88 15.73 18.95 -25.21
CA THR A 88 15.46 19.42 -26.59
C THR A 88 15.20 20.92 -26.64
N VAL A 89 14.47 21.48 -25.67
CA VAL A 89 14.23 22.93 -25.57
C VAL A 89 15.54 23.72 -25.49
N PHE A 90 16.53 23.22 -24.74
CA PHE A 90 17.83 23.88 -24.63
C PHE A 90 18.72 23.71 -25.87
N GLN A 91 18.63 22.57 -26.56
CA GLN A 91 19.35 22.33 -27.81
C GLN A 91 18.89 23.24 -28.95
N ASP A 92 17.59 23.56 -29.00
CA ASP A 92 17.03 24.34 -30.11
C ASP A 92 17.16 25.86 -29.91
N ASP A 93 17.18 26.35 -28.67
CA ASP A 93 17.05 27.79 -28.35
C ASP A 93 18.25 28.39 -27.61
N CYS A 94 19.11 27.59 -26.97
CA CYS A 94 20.19 28.06 -26.08
C CYS A 94 21.60 27.60 -26.49
N PHE A 95 21.73 26.90 -27.62
CA PHE A 95 22.94 26.18 -28.01
C PHE A 95 24.15 27.09 -28.25
N ASP A 96 23.91 28.26 -28.82
CA ASP A 96 24.97 29.21 -29.18
C ASP A 96 25.61 29.85 -27.94
N GLY A 97 26.79 29.34 -27.56
CA GLY A 97 27.63 29.86 -26.48
C GLY A 97 27.46 29.18 -25.12
N ASN A 98 26.61 28.15 -25.00
CA ASN A 98 26.42 27.36 -23.77
C ASN A 98 26.65 25.85 -23.97
N GLN A 99 27.34 25.45 -25.04
CA GLN A 99 27.50 24.04 -25.45
C GLN A 99 27.99 23.12 -24.33
N SER A 100 29.02 23.52 -23.58
CA SER A 100 29.54 22.73 -22.46
C SER A 100 28.54 22.53 -21.31
N LEU A 101 27.66 23.52 -21.08
CA LEU A 101 26.63 23.45 -20.05
C LEU A 101 25.46 22.57 -20.50
N ILE A 102 25.11 22.64 -21.78
CA ILE A 102 24.09 21.78 -22.39
C ILE A 102 24.58 20.32 -22.43
N ASP A 103 25.84 20.07 -22.76
CA ASP A 103 26.46 18.74 -22.72
C ASP A 103 26.47 18.15 -21.30
N GLN A 104 26.71 18.99 -20.29
CA GLN A 104 26.61 18.60 -18.89
C GLN A 104 25.18 18.22 -18.50
N ILE A 105 24.19 19.04 -18.86
CA ILE A 105 22.76 18.76 -18.63
C ILE A 105 22.33 17.46 -19.32
N LEU A 106 22.78 17.25 -20.56
CA LEU A 106 22.53 16.04 -21.35
C LEU A 106 23.09 14.80 -20.66
N THR A 107 24.34 14.87 -20.19
CA THR A 107 24.99 13.75 -19.51
C THR A 107 24.27 13.42 -18.22
N SER A 108 23.98 14.42 -17.38
CA SER A 108 23.23 14.21 -16.13
C SER A 108 21.81 13.71 -16.38
N SER A 109 21.13 14.20 -17.42
CA SER A 109 19.80 13.74 -17.82
C SER A 109 19.81 12.28 -18.26
N ASN A 110 20.79 11.87 -19.06
CA ASN A 110 20.95 10.49 -19.51
C ASN A 110 21.30 9.53 -18.35
N GLU A 111 22.13 9.97 -17.41
CA GLU A 111 22.44 9.21 -16.20
C GLU A 111 21.21 9.01 -15.31
N LEU A 112 20.39 10.04 -15.15
CA LEU A 112 19.11 9.95 -14.42
C LEU A 112 18.11 9.04 -15.14
N GLU A 113 18.00 9.16 -16.47
CA GLU A 113 17.16 8.25 -17.28
C GLU A 113 17.57 6.79 -17.08
N ALA A 114 18.87 6.49 -17.13
CA ALA A 114 19.36 5.12 -16.90
C ALA A 114 19.04 4.60 -15.50
N GLN A 115 19.17 5.45 -14.46
CA GLN A 115 18.82 5.08 -13.09
C GLN A 115 17.32 4.83 -12.93
N LEU A 116 16.47 5.67 -13.50
CA LEU A 116 15.01 5.52 -13.44
C LEU A 116 14.53 4.27 -14.20
N ASN A 117 15.11 3.98 -15.37
CA ASN A 117 14.78 2.78 -16.14
C ASN A 117 15.20 1.49 -15.40
N LYS A 118 16.37 1.50 -14.76
CA LYS A 118 16.82 0.35 -13.95
C LYS A 118 15.88 0.07 -12.77
N LEU A 119 15.40 1.12 -12.10
CA LEU A 119 14.41 0.99 -11.02
C LEU A 119 13.08 0.43 -11.51
N ALA A 120 12.65 0.81 -12.72
CA ALA A 120 11.45 0.27 -13.36
C ALA A 120 11.57 -1.25 -13.61
N GLU A 121 12.75 -1.72 -14.03
CA GLU A 121 13.03 -3.12 -14.30
C GLU A 121 13.10 -3.97 -13.03
N GLU A 122 13.74 -3.46 -11.97
CA GLU A 122 13.96 -4.17 -10.70
C GLU A 122 12.67 -4.38 -9.89
N GLN A 123 11.70 -3.45 -9.96
CA GLN A 123 10.49 -3.50 -9.14
C GLN A 123 9.33 -4.30 -9.78
N GLY A 124 9.43 -4.67 -11.07
CA GLY A 124 8.46 -5.53 -11.77
C GLY A 124 7.00 -5.06 -11.76
N LYS A 125 6.73 -3.81 -11.36
CA LYS A 125 5.40 -3.20 -11.28
C LYS A 125 5.48 -1.76 -11.80
N GLU A 126 4.58 -1.38 -12.70
CA GLU A 126 4.24 0.03 -12.87
C GLU A 126 3.65 0.52 -11.53
N THR A 127 4.41 1.32 -10.78
CA THR A 127 4.06 1.78 -9.44
C THR A 127 2.87 2.74 -9.51
N LYS A 128 1.64 2.21 -9.49
CA LYS A 128 0.44 3.04 -9.61
C LYS A 128 0.07 3.80 -8.34
N ASP A 129 0.45 3.38 -7.13
CA ASP A 129 -0.13 4.00 -5.91
C ASP A 129 0.74 3.94 -4.64
N VAL A 130 2.04 3.63 -4.72
CA VAL A 130 2.88 3.50 -3.52
C VAL A 130 4.17 4.29 -3.71
N ILE A 131 4.38 5.30 -2.86
CA ILE A 131 5.68 5.96 -2.68
C ILE A 131 6.67 4.85 -2.30
N PRO A 132 7.71 4.57 -3.11
CA PRO A 132 8.70 3.56 -2.75
C PRO A 132 9.28 3.88 -1.37
N ALA A 133 9.49 2.87 -0.53
CA ALA A 133 10.22 3.09 0.72
C ALA A 133 11.59 3.69 0.38
N THR A 134 12.05 4.71 1.12
CA THR A 134 13.32 5.43 0.91
C THR A 134 14.56 4.52 0.90
N GLU A 135 14.42 3.26 1.28
CA GLU A 135 15.49 2.26 1.28
C GLU A 135 15.62 1.51 -0.05
N ASP A 136 14.54 1.46 -0.86
CA ASP A 136 14.44 0.69 -2.09
C ASP A 136 14.83 1.47 -3.35
N VAL A 137 15.08 2.79 -3.21
CA VAL A 137 15.42 3.68 -4.32
C VAL A 137 16.65 4.51 -3.96
N LYS A 138 17.81 4.15 -4.53
CA LYS A 138 19.06 4.91 -4.39
C LYS A 138 19.37 5.65 -5.68
N ILE A 139 18.73 6.81 -5.88
CA ILE A 139 19.12 7.74 -6.96
C ILE A 139 20.31 8.56 -6.45
N ASP A 140 21.36 8.68 -7.26
CA ASP A 140 22.49 9.55 -6.95
C ASP A 140 22.05 11.03 -7.05
N GLY A 141 22.23 11.79 -5.97
CA GLY A 141 21.91 13.22 -5.92
C GLY A 141 22.85 14.08 -6.77
N ILE A 142 24.01 13.56 -7.20
CA ILE A 142 25.00 14.30 -8.00
C ILE A 142 24.46 14.65 -9.39
N PRO A 143 23.99 13.68 -10.22
CA PRO A 143 23.38 13.99 -11.52
C PRO A 143 22.22 14.97 -11.40
N LEU A 144 21.37 14.84 -10.39
CA LEU A 144 20.26 15.77 -10.18
C LEU A 144 20.73 17.18 -9.81
N THR A 145 21.73 17.28 -8.94
CA THR A 145 22.34 18.58 -8.57
C THR A 145 22.94 19.25 -9.79
N GLN A 146 23.64 18.50 -10.64
CA GLN A 146 24.24 19.01 -11.88
C GLN A 146 23.18 19.44 -12.90
N LEU A 147 22.14 18.62 -13.09
CA LEU A 147 20.98 18.96 -13.92
C LEU A 147 20.34 20.26 -13.45
N MET A 148 19.97 20.37 -12.17
CA MET A 148 19.29 21.53 -11.61
C MET A 148 20.16 22.79 -11.61
N ASN A 149 21.47 22.67 -11.33
CA ASN A 149 22.39 23.80 -11.42
C ASN A 149 22.61 24.27 -12.87
N GLY A 150 22.66 23.32 -13.81
CA GLY A 150 22.74 23.61 -15.24
C GLY A 150 21.49 24.34 -15.72
N MET A 151 20.30 23.79 -15.41
CA MET A 151 19.02 24.41 -15.70
C MET A 151 18.90 25.80 -15.09
N ASN A 152 19.29 25.98 -13.83
CA ASN A 152 19.26 27.28 -13.15
C ASN A 152 20.19 28.30 -13.82
N THR A 153 21.38 27.87 -14.25
CA THR A 153 22.35 28.75 -14.94
C THR A 153 21.84 29.16 -16.32
N LEU A 154 21.28 28.22 -17.09
CA LEU A 154 20.66 28.53 -18.39
C LEU A 154 19.44 29.44 -18.25
N PHE A 155 18.61 29.20 -17.24
CA PHE A 155 17.41 30.00 -16.97
C PHE A 155 17.76 31.43 -16.51
N SER A 156 18.81 31.59 -15.69
CA SER A 156 19.23 32.90 -15.16
C SER A 156 19.99 33.77 -16.17
N ASN A 157 20.66 33.17 -17.16
CA ASN A 157 21.52 33.90 -18.09
C ASN A 157 20.77 34.62 -19.24
N ASN A 158 19.44 34.68 -19.25
CA ASN A 158 18.60 35.49 -20.16
C ASN A 158 18.87 35.36 -21.69
N LYS A 159 19.66 34.37 -22.12
CA LYS A 159 20.04 34.20 -23.55
C LYS A 159 19.07 33.34 -24.36
N CYS A 160 18.07 32.75 -23.71
CA CYS A 160 17.13 31.84 -24.34
C CYS A 160 15.76 32.50 -24.47
N THR A 161 15.28 32.64 -25.70
CA THR A 161 14.06 33.35 -26.08
C THR A 161 12.76 32.59 -25.81
N ASN A 162 12.81 31.26 -25.61
CA ASN A 162 11.65 30.38 -25.46
C ASN A 162 11.48 29.80 -24.04
N LEU A 163 12.35 30.12 -23.08
CA LEU A 163 12.27 29.58 -21.71
C LEU A 163 11.08 30.11 -20.88
N ASP A 164 10.48 31.23 -21.30
CA ASP A 164 9.27 31.78 -20.68
C ASP A 164 7.99 31.11 -21.19
N LYS A 165 8.09 30.17 -22.16
CA LYS A 165 6.93 29.41 -22.65
C LYS A 165 6.57 28.31 -21.66
N THR A 166 5.28 28.22 -21.37
CA THR A 166 4.57 27.20 -20.57
C THR A 166 5.17 25.80 -20.59
N PRO A 167 5.53 25.21 -21.77
CA PRO A 167 5.95 23.82 -21.79
C PRO A 167 7.25 23.59 -21.01
N PHE A 168 8.16 24.57 -20.93
CA PHE A 168 9.39 24.40 -20.16
C PHE A 168 9.14 24.37 -18.65
N LEU A 169 8.31 25.29 -18.16
CA LEU A 169 7.99 25.41 -16.73
C LEU A 169 7.17 24.22 -16.23
N GLU A 170 6.21 23.75 -17.03
CA GLU A 170 5.42 22.56 -16.71
C GLU A 170 6.30 21.31 -16.63
N ARG A 171 7.17 21.08 -17.63
CA ARG A 171 8.06 19.91 -17.65
C ARG A 171 9.10 19.97 -16.53
N SER A 172 9.56 21.18 -16.20
CA SER A 172 10.45 21.42 -15.06
C SER A 172 9.77 21.07 -13.74
N ALA A 173 8.50 21.45 -13.57
CA ALA A 173 7.72 21.08 -12.39
C ALA A 173 7.50 19.56 -12.30
N ASP A 174 7.23 18.87 -13.42
CA ASP A 174 7.09 17.40 -13.46
C ASP A 174 8.39 16.70 -13.03
N VAL A 175 9.54 17.18 -13.51
CA VAL A 175 10.87 16.67 -13.13
C VAL A 175 11.12 16.92 -11.64
N ILE A 176 10.92 18.15 -11.15
CA ILE A 176 11.09 18.47 -9.73
C ILE A 176 10.18 17.60 -8.87
N GLN A 177 8.91 17.45 -9.23
CA GLN A 177 7.93 16.67 -8.48
C GLN A 177 8.32 15.19 -8.43
N THR A 178 8.80 14.62 -9.54
CA THR A 178 9.28 13.22 -9.55
C THR A 178 10.47 13.05 -8.61
N PHE A 179 11.46 13.94 -8.67
CA PHE A 179 12.63 13.85 -7.79
C PHE A 179 12.35 14.23 -6.34
N ALA A 180 11.34 15.08 -6.10
CA ALA A 180 10.78 15.39 -4.79
C ALA A 180 9.92 14.24 -4.21
N GLN A 181 9.79 13.12 -4.92
CA GLN A 181 9.12 11.92 -4.39
C GLN A 181 10.08 10.80 -4.04
N PHE A 182 11.25 10.71 -4.70
CA PHE A 182 12.17 9.61 -4.48
C PHE A 182 12.87 9.63 -3.12
N GLY A 183 12.79 10.74 -2.38
CA GLY A 183 13.64 10.96 -1.22
C GLY A 183 15.09 11.00 -1.69
N LEU A 184 15.74 12.17 -1.65
CA LEU A 184 17.07 12.32 -2.24
C LEU A 184 18.20 11.62 -1.44
N TYR A 185 17.87 10.54 -0.70
CA TYR A 185 18.73 9.91 0.30
C TYR A 185 18.67 8.39 0.30
N SER A 186 19.87 7.82 0.34
CA SER A 186 20.18 6.45 0.75
C SER A 186 20.77 6.47 2.17
N PRO A 187 20.63 5.41 3.00
CA PRO A 187 21.08 5.33 4.41
C PRO A 187 22.59 5.46 4.68
N ALA A 188 23.42 5.78 3.68
CA ALA A 188 24.85 5.96 3.86
C ALA A 188 25.18 7.45 4.04
N GLY A 189 25.84 7.82 5.14
CA GLY A 189 26.16 9.21 5.57
C GLY A 189 26.85 10.15 4.55
N VAL A 190 27.21 9.65 3.36
CA VAL A 190 27.74 10.42 2.22
C VAL A 190 26.60 10.93 1.33
N SER A 191 25.57 10.12 1.10
CA SER A 191 24.34 10.49 0.37
C SER A 191 23.64 11.68 1.01
N VAL A 192 23.89 11.88 2.31
CA VAL A 192 23.29 12.93 3.11
C VAL A 192 23.67 14.33 2.62
N ALA A 193 24.96 14.53 2.36
CA ALA A 193 25.47 15.79 1.85
C ALA A 193 24.96 16.09 0.43
N TYR A 194 24.84 15.05 -0.41
CA TYR A 194 24.42 15.20 -1.80
C TYR A 194 22.92 15.39 -1.96
N GLY A 195 22.09 14.77 -1.11
CA GLY A 195 20.66 15.03 -1.07
C GLY A 195 20.33 16.45 -0.60
N GLY A 196 21.08 16.97 0.38
CA GLY A 196 20.96 18.37 0.81
C GLY A 196 21.32 19.37 -0.30
N LEU A 197 22.37 19.09 -1.07
CA LEU A 197 22.75 19.91 -2.23
C LEU A 197 21.71 19.86 -3.36
N ALA A 198 21.15 18.68 -3.65
CA ALA A 198 20.11 18.51 -4.64
C ALA A 198 18.83 19.28 -4.27
N VAL A 199 18.39 19.18 -3.01
CA VAL A 199 17.26 19.97 -2.48
C VAL A 199 17.53 21.47 -2.59
N ALA A 200 18.74 21.92 -2.21
CA ALA A 200 19.13 23.33 -2.32
C ALA A 200 19.09 23.82 -3.78
N SER A 201 19.58 23.03 -4.73
CA SER A 201 19.55 23.36 -6.16
C SER A 201 18.13 23.41 -6.73
N ILE A 202 17.25 22.48 -6.34
CA ILE A 202 15.82 22.52 -6.69
C ILE A 202 15.18 23.81 -6.16
N LEU A 203 15.40 24.15 -4.88
CA LEU A 203 14.82 25.35 -4.29
C LEU A 203 15.32 26.65 -4.95
N ARG A 204 16.61 26.71 -5.34
CA ARG A 204 17.15 27.84 -6.12
C ARG A 204 16.51 27.95 -7.49
N PHE A 205 16.30 26.83 -8.16
CA PHE A 205 15.67 26.81 -9.48
C PHE A 205 14.19 27.22 -9.40
N ILE A 206 13.45 26.69 -8.41
CA ILE A 206 12.08 27.13 -8.09
C ILE A 206 12.07 28.64 -7.82
N ASN A 207 13.02 29.14 -7.03
CA ASN A 207 13.15 30.57 -6.77
C ASN A 207 13.36 31.39 -8.05
N GLY A 208 14.29 30.97 -8.91
CA GLY A 208 14.56 31.64 -10.18
C GLY A 208 13.31 31.74 -11.07
N ILE A 209 12.48 30.69 -11.08
CA ILE A 209 11.19 30.69 -11.79
C ILE A 209 10.22 31.68 -11.16
N PHE A 210 10.07 31.70 -9.83
CA PHE A 210 9.20 32.66 -9.14
C PHE A 210 9.67 34.12 -9.29
N ASP A 211 10.96 34.39 -9.46
CA ASP A 211 11.47 35.74 -9.68
C ASP A 211 11.00 36.33 -11.04
N LYS A 212 10.54 35.50 -11.98
CA LYS A 212 9.86 35.96 -13.21
C LYS A 212 8.37 36.21 -12.98
N ARG A 213 7.80 37.12 -13.79
CA ARG A 213 6.51 37.77 -13.49
C ARG A 213 5.32 36.87 -13.89
N PHE A 214 4.68 36.21 -12.92
CA PHE A 214 3.33 35.64 -13.13
C PHE A 214 2.31 36.78 -13.28
N GLU A 215 1.51 36.75 -14.34
CA GLU A 215 0.45 37.74 -14.58
C GLU A 215 -0.95 37.16 -14.32
N PHE A 216 -1.10 35.83 -14.21
CA PHE A 216 -2.36 35.12 -13.90
C PHE A 216 -3.55 35.54 -14.77
N GLU A 217 -3.28 36.09 -15.95
CA GLU A 217 -4.29 36.44 -16.94
C GLU A 217 -4.62 35.24 -17.84
N ASN A 218 -3.66 34.34 -18.01
CA ASN A 218 -3.78 33.13 -18.84
C ASN A 218 -3.90 31.87 -17.95
N GLU A 219 -4.71 30.90 -18.38
CA GLU A 219 -4.94 29.61 -17.68
C GLU A 219 -3.64 28.84 -17.44
N THR A 220 -2.78 28.89 -18.45
CA THR A 220 -1.38 28.49 -18.46
C THR A 220 -0.54 28.93 -17.24
N ASP A 221 -0.65 30.18 -16.81
CA ASP A 221 0.11 30.70 -15.65
C ASP A 221 -0.44 30.15 -14.34
N ILE A 222 -1.76 29.96 -14.28
CA ILE A 222 -2.48 29.37 -13.14
C ILE A 222 -2.01 27.91 -12.98
N GLU A 223 -2.02 27.12 -14.05
CA GLU A 223 -1.58 25.73 -14.06
C GLU A 223 -0.10 25.60 -13.66
N THR A 224 0.77 26.45 -14.22
CA THR A 224 2.20 26.47 -13.91
C THR A 224 2.46 26.81 -12.44
N PHE A 225 1.79 27.82 -11.90
CA PHE A 225 1.91 28.21 -10.49
C PHE A 225 1.43 27.10 -9.55
N VAL A 226 0.32 26.44 -9.89
CA VAL A 226 -0.21 25.28 -9.13
C VAL A 226 0.81 24.15 -9.09
N LYS A 227 1.35 23.76 -10.25
CA LYS A 227 2.38 22.70 -10.35
C LYS A 227 3.63 23.03 -9.52
N LEU A 228 4.12 24.27 -9.60
CA LEU A 228 5.28 24.72 -8.82
C LEU A 228 5.01 24.79 -7.31
N ASN A 229 3.80 25.23 -6.91
CA ASN A 229 3.39 25.22 -5.50
C ASN A 229 3.32 23.79 -4.94
N CYS A 230 2.82 22.83 -5.72
CA CYS A 230 2.80 21.41 -5.35
C CYS A 230 4.22 20.82 -5.29
N ALA A 231 5.07 21.13 -6.26
CA ALA A 231 6.47 20.73 -6.24
C ALA A 231 7.21 21.30 -5.00
N TYR A 232 6.96 22.57 -4.67
CA TYR A 232 7.50 23.20 -3.45
C TYR A 232 6.96 22.53 -2.18
N TYR A 233 5.67 22.19 -2.13
CA TYR A 233 5.07 21.45 -1.02
C TYR A 233 5.74 20.09 -0.82
N ASP A 234 5.95 19.33 -1.89
CA ASP A 234 6.60 18.02 -1.87
C ASP A 234 8.05 18.14 -1.38
N VAL A 235 8.82 19.10 -1.91
CA VAL A 235 10.19 19.39 -1.43
C VAL A 235 10.21 19.80 0.04
N ARG A 236 9.27 20.63 0.49
CA ARG A 236 9.15 21.04 1.91
C ARG A 236 8.86 19.85 2.80
N ASN A 237 7.98 18.94 2.38
CA ASN A 237 7.68 17.71 3.11
C ASN A 237 8.87 16.77 3.13
N GLN A 238 9.66 16.68 2.06
CA GLN A 238 10.93 15.95 2.11
C GLN A 238 11.89 16.57 3.13
N VAL A 239 12.06 17.89 3.16
CA VAL A 239 12.93 18.53 4.16
C VAL A 239 12.45 18.27 5.59
N ARG A 240 11.14 18.22 5.81
CA ARG A 240 10.55 17.80 7.10
C ARG A 240 10.79 16.33 7.40
N ALA A 241 10.69 15.44 6.42
CA ALA A 241 10.98 14.02 6.58
C ALA A 241 12.48 13.75 6.83
N LEU A 242 13.35 14.62 6.32
CA LEU A 242 14.77 14.66 6.68
C LEU A 242 15.01 15.20 8.09
N GLU A 243 13.95 15.65 8.76
CA GLU A 243 13.94 16.17 10.12
C GLU A 243 14.96 17.28 10.33
N MET A 244 15.39 17.96 9.28
CA MET A 244 16.52 18.89 9.32
C MET A 244 16.32 20.04 10.32
N PHE A 245 15.07 20.34 10.66
CA PHE A 245 14.66 21.36 11.61
C PHE A 245 14.33 20.85 13.01
N ASP A 246 14.25 19.53 13.22
CA ASP A 246 13.94 18.96 14.51
C ASP A 246 15.16 19.02 15.44
N ILE A 247 14.91 19.53 16.65
CA ILE A 247 15.86 19.59 17.75
C ILE A 247 15.55 18.41 18.66
N ASP A 248 16.56 17.70 19.15
CA ASP A 248 16.33 16.62 20.08
C ASP A 248 15.72 17.15 21.38
N THR A 249 14.82 16.38 21.97
CA THR A 249 14.12 16.73 23.21
C THR A 249 14.06 15.49 24.08
N ASP A 250 13.90 15.65 25.40
CA ASP A 250 13.68 14.52 26.33
C ASP A 250 12.52 13.60 25.88
N GLU A 251 11.56 14.15 25.15
CA GLU A 251 10.44 13.41 24.59
C GLU A 251 10.87 12.49 23.44
N HIS A 252 11.78 12.93 22.57
CA HIS A 252 12.35 12.09 21.51
C HIS A 252 13.12 10.89 22.09
N TYR A 253 13.89 11.07 23.17
CA TYR A 253 14.58 9.96 23.83
C TYR A 253 13.60 8.94 24.43
N LYS A 254 12.52 9.40 25.08
CA LYS A 254 11.48 8.52 25.63
C LYS A 254 10.75 7.76 24.53
N ASP A 255 10.35 8.47 23.47
CA ASP A 255 9.68 7.88 22.33
C ASP A 255 10.57 6.86 21.62
N LYS A 256 11.89 7.09 21.60
CA LYS A 256 12.88 6.16 21.05
C LYS A 256 12.96 4.87 21.84
N GLU A 257 12.97 4.94 23.17
CA GLU A 257 12.95 3.75 24.02
C GLU A 257 11.67 2.93 23.79
N VAL A 258 10.51 3.59 23.76
CA VAL A 258 9.22 2.94 23.48
C VAL A 258 9.21 2.32 22.08
N ALA A 259 9.61 3.07 21.07
CA ALA A 259 9.63 2.61 19.69
C ALA A 259 10.56 1.39 19.50
N LYS A 260 11.70 1.36 20.19
CA LYS A 260 12.62 0.21 20.17
C LYS A 260 12.00 -1.04 20.79
N LEU A 261 11.34 -0.91 21.94
CA LEU A 261 10.66 -2.04 22.60
C LEU A 261 9.57 -2.62 21.69
N LEU A 262 8.71 -1.76 21.13
CA LEU A 262 7.66 -2.16 20.20
C LEU A 262 8.23 -2.79 18.92
N LEU A 263 9.32 -2.24 18.37
CA LEU A 263 10.00 -2.79 17.21
C LEU A 263 10.56 -4.20 17.49
N ASP A 264 11.18 -4.42 18.65
CA ASP A 264 11.71 -5.73 19.04
C ASP A 264 10.59 -6.77 19.17
N GLU A 265 9.43 -6.38 19.72
CA GLU A 265 8.26 -7.26 19.82
C GLU A 265 7.67 -7.63 18.47
N VAL A 266 7.44 -6.63 17.61
CA VAL A 266 6.92 -6.86 16.25
C VAL A 266 7.89 -7.68 15.41
N THR A 267 9.20 -7.44 15.54
CA THR A 267 10.25 -8.22 14.86
C THR A 267 10.22 -9.68 15.27
N LYS A 268 10.10 -9.97 16.58
CA LYS A 268 9.97 -11.34 17.09
C LYS A 268 8.71 -12.02 16.56
N ALA A 269 7.57 -11.33 16.58
CA ALA A 269 6.31 -11.85 16.08
C ALA A 269 6.36 -12.17 14.58
N ASN A 270 6.90 -11.25 13.77
CA ASN A 270 7.05 -11.43 12.33
C ASN A 270 7.98 -12.61 12.01
N LYS A 271 9.14 -12.69 12.67
CA LYS A 271 10.08 -13.81 12.50
C LYS A 271 9.45 -15.16 12.87
N ALA A 272 8.73 -15.23 14.00
CA ALA A 272 8.05 -16.46 14.40
C ALA A 272 6.98 -16.89 13.39
N PHE A 273 6.24 -15.93 12.81
CA PHE A 273 5.23 -16.19 11.78
C PHE A 273 5.86 -16.72 10.48
N SER A 274 6.90 -16.04 9.96
CA SER A 274 7.61 -16.48 8.75
C SER A 274 8.26 -17.86 8.92
N GLU A 275 8.94 -18.09 10.05
CA GLU A 275 9.52 -19.41 10.36
C GLU A 275 8.45 -20.51 10.47
N ALA A 276 7.29 -20.21 11.06
CA ALA A 276 6.20 -21.18 11.16
C ALA A 276 5.65 -21.57 9.78
N LYS A 277 5.56 -20.61 8.85
CA LYS A 277 5.11 -20.84 7.47
C LYS A 277 6.06 -21.77 6.72
N GLU A 278 7.36 -21.52 6.80
CA GLU A 278 8.38 -22.33 6.14
C GLU A 278 8.51 -23.72 6.77
N LYS A 279 8.68 -23.78 8.10
CA LYS A 279 8.97 -25.03 8.82
C LYS A 279 7.77 -25.98 8.84
N SER A 280 6.54 -25.47 8.85
CA SER A 280 5.34 -26.35 8.81
C SER A 280 5.26 -27.16 7.52
N LEU A 281 5.56 -26.55 6.36
CA LEU A 281 5.59 -27.25 5.07
C LEU A 281 6.67 -28.33 5.02
N VAL A 282 7.88 -27.99 5.48
CA VAL A 282 9.01 -28.92 5.51
C VAL A 282 8.72 -30.12 6.42
N GLU A 283 8.17 -29.87 7.60
CA GLU A 283 7.90 -30.93 8.57
C GLU A 283 6.73 -31.83 8.13
N LEU A 284 5.70 -31.27 7.48
CA LEU A 284 4.62 -32.06 6.90
C LEU A 284 5.10 -33.00 5.81
N GLU A 285 6.01 -32.55 4.94
CA GLU A 285 6.55 -33.41 3.88
C GLU A 285 7.42 -34.56 4.46
N LYS A 286 8.17 -34.29 5.54
CA LYS A 286 8.87 -35.35 6.27
C LYS A 286 7.90 -36.37 6.86
N ILE A 287 6.85 -35.90 7.54
CA ILE A 287 5.82 -36.76 8.13
C ILE A 287 5.15 -37.61 7.05
N LYS A 288 4.78 -37.00 5.92
CA LYS A 288 4.20 -37.69 4.76
C LYS A 288 5.12 -38.79 4.25
N THR A 289 6.40 -38.46 4.03
CA THR A 289 7.42 -39.41 3.57
C THR A 289 7.59 -40.56 4.56
N THR A 290 7.69 -40.27 5.87
CA THR A 290 7.83 -41.29 6.91
C THR A 290 6.61 -42.20 6.98
N GLN A 291 5.38 -41.67 6.95
CA GLN A 291 4.17 -42.49 6.98
C GLN A 291 4.06 -43.40 5.75
N VAL A 292 4.30 -42.86 4.55
CA VAL A 292 4.27 -43.65 3.30
C VAL A 292 5.33 -44.76 3.34
N ASN A 293 6.54 -44.46 3.80
CA ASN A 293 7.62 -45.45 3.88
C ASN A 293 7.39 -46.52 4.97
N ASN A 294 6.61 -46.20 6.01
CA ASN A 294 6.30 -47.13 7.09
C ASN A 294 5.17 -48.13 6.74
N VAL A 295 4.42 -47.91 5.66
CA VAL A 295 3.41 -48.87 5.17
C VAL A 295 4.06 -50.24 4.94
N ASP A 296 3.65 -51.20 5.77
CA ASP A 296 4.07 -52.62 5.76
C ASP A 296 5.58 -52.83 5.59
N LYS A 297 6.38 -51.91 6.16
CA LYS A 297 7.84 -51.86 6.00
C LYS A 297 8.53 -53.14 6.49
N GLU A 298 8.05 -53.71 7.58
CA GLU A 298 8.62 -54.94 8.16
C GLU A 298 8.33 -56.15 7.27
N THR A 299 7.10 -56.26 6.76
CA THR A 299 6.69 -57.29 5.79
C THR A 299 7.49 -57.18 4.49
N GLU A 300 7.63 -55.98 3.92
CA GLU A 300 8.44 -55.76 2.72
C GLU A 300 9.90 -56.13 2.94
N LYS A 301 10.49 -55.70 4.08
CA LYS A 301 11.88 -56.01 4.41
C LYS A 301 12.11 -57.51 4.53
N LEU A 302 11.19 -58.24 5.19
CA LEU A 302 11.31 -59.69 5.34
C LEU A 302 11.20 -60.41 3.99
N ILE A 303 10.28 -60.00 3.12
CA ILE A 303 9.99 -60.70 1.86
C ILE A 303 10.99 -60.35 0.75
N SER A 304 11.44 -59.10 0.66
CA SER A 304 12.22 -58.62 -0.49
C SER A 304 13.53 -59.37 -0.68
N ASP A 305 14.27 -59.62 0.40
CA ASP A 305 15.55 -60.33 0.35
C ASP A 305 15.37 -61.77 -0.12
N ILE A 306 14.29 -62.44 0.32
CA ILE A 306 13.97 -63.81 -0.07
C ILE A 306 13.51 -63.83 -1.52
N PHE A 307 12.61 -62.91 -1.89
CA PHE A 307 12.08 -62.80 -3.25
C PHE A 307 13.20 -62.64 -4.27
N GLU A 308 14.19 -61.79 -4.00
CA GLU A 308 15.35 -61.59 -4.88
C GLU A 308 16.16 -62.88 -5.10
N GLN A 309 16.22 -63.76 -4.09
CA GLN A 309 16.91 -65.05 -4.18
C GLN A 309 16.10 -66.10 -4.94
N ILE A 310 14.76 -66.06 -4.84
CA ILE A 310 13.87 -67.08 -5.42
C ILE A 310 13.18 -66.66 -6.72
N LYS A 311 13.36 -65.41 -7.18
CA LYS A 311 12.67 -64.89 -8.38
C LYS A 311 13.09 -65.59 -9.67
N ASN A 312 14.28 -66.16 -9.69
CA ASN A 312 14.83 -66.88 -10.84
C ASN A 312 14.84 -68.39 -10.56
N PRO A 313 14.59 -69.24 -11.57
CA PRO A 313 14.73 -70.68 -11.42
C PRO A 313 16.14 -71.08 -11.00
N ILE A 314 16.26 -72.07 -10.11
CA ILE A 314 17.54 -72.68 -9.76
C ILE A 314 18.09 -73.47 -10.95
N VAL A 315 19.36 -73.24 -11.28
CA VAL A 315 20.07 -73.88 -12.40
C VAL A 315 21.50 -74.20 -11.97
N ASP A 316 22.18 -75.14 -12.65
CA ASP A 316 23.58 -75.41 -12.36
C ASP A 316 24.46 -74.20 -12.69
N LEU A 317 25.23 -73.75 -11.70
CA LEU A 317 26.17 -72.64 -11.83
C LEU A 317 27.60 -73.12 -11.57
N PRO A 318 28.62 -72.44 -12.12
CA PRO A 318 30.02 -72.73 -11.79
C PRO A 318 30.25 -72.69 -10.27
N GLY A 319 30.63 -73.82 -9.68
CA GLY A 319 30.87 -73.95 -8.25
C GLY A 319 29.62 -74.11 -7.36
N LYS A 320 28.41 -74.20 -7.95
CA LYS A 320 27.16 -74.33 -7.17
C LYS A 320 26.08 -75.10 -7.95
N SER A 321 25.80 -76.34 -7.56
CA SER A 321 24.77 -77.16 -8.23
C SER A 321 23.35 -76.65 -7.94
N ALA A 322 22.40 -76.97 -8.82
CA ALA A 322 20.99 -76.63 -8.62
C ALA A 322 20.43 -77.29 -7.33
N THR A 323 20.80 -78.53 -7.04
CA THR A 323 20.41 -79.25 -5.81
C THR A 323 20.95 -78.56 -4.54
N TYR A 324 22.16 -78.00 -4.60
CA TYR A 324 22.70 -77.23 -3.48
C TYR A 324 21.94 -75.90 -3.29
N GLN A 325 21.60 -75.20 -4.38
CA GLN A 325 20.75 -74.00 -4.32
C GLN A 325 19.35 -74.29 -3.77
N GLN A 326 18.76 -75.44 -4.14
CA GLN A 326 17.47 -75.92 -3.60
C GLN A 326 17.54 -76.07 -2.08
N ALA A 327 18.62 -76.67 -1.56
CA ALA A 327 18.83 -76.84 -0.13
C ALA A 327 18.98 -75.50 0.61
N GLU A 328 19.70 -74.54 0.03
CA GLU A 328 19.85 -73.20 0.63
C GLU A 328 18.53 -72.44 0.69
N VAL A 329 17.77 -72.43 -0.41
CA VAL A 329 16.46 -71.77 -0.46
C VAL A 329 15.49 -72.40 0.54
N LEU A 330 15.43 -73.73 0.60
CA LEU A 330 14.58 -74.44 1.56
C LEU A 330 15.01 -74.20 3.01
N GLY A 331 16.31 -74.24 3.29
CA GLY A 331 16.85 -73.96 4.62
C GLY A 331 16.47 -72.58 5.12
N GLN A 332 16.55 -71.56 4.25
CA GLN A 332 16.14 -70.20 4.58
C GLN A 332 14.62 -70.08 4.76
N LEU A 333 13.82 -70.60 3.82
CA LEU A 333 12.36 -70.54 3.88
C LEU A 333 11.79 -71.25 5.11
N VAL A 334 12.33 -72.42 5.47
CA VAL A 334 11.94 -73.16 6.69
C VAL A 334 12.30 -72.37 7.94
N PHE A 335 13.50 -71.79 7.98
CA PHE A 335 13.97 -71.01 9.14
C PHE A 335 13.09 -69.79 9.41
N ILE A 336 12.72 -69.03 8.38
CA ILE A 336 11.93 -67.79 8.52
C ILE A 336 10.42 -68.01 8.46
N ARG A 337 9.96 -69.24 8.23
CA ARG A 337 8.55 -69.56 8.05
C ARG A 337 7.65 -69.04 9.18
N PRO A 338 7.96 -69.23 10.49
CA PRO A 338 7.08 -68.73 11.55
C PRO A 338 6.84 -67.21 11.45
N MET A 339 7.89 -66.46 11.08
CA MET A 339 7.81 -65.01 10.86
C MET A 339 7.01 -64.68 9.60
N LEU A 340 7.19 -65.44 8.51
CA LEU A 340 6.40 -65.28 7.28
C LEU A 340 4.92 -65.50 7.53
N GLU A 341 4.55 -66.56 8.26
CA GLU A 341 3.14 -66.85 8.59
C GLU A 341 2.51 -65.70 9.39
N GLU A 342 3.24 -65.15 10.37
CA GLU A 342 2.79 -63.99 11.15
C GLU A 342 2.55 -62.76 10.26
N VAL A 343 3.55 -62.31 9.50
CA VAL A 343 3.44 -61.04 8.74
C VAL A 343 2.60 -61.14 7.46
N LEU A 344 2.35 -62.35 6.95
CA LEU A 344 1.54 -62.59 5.76
C LEU A 344 0.08 -62.93 6.07
N THR A 345 -0.28 -63.10 7.34
CA THR A 345 -1.64 -63.48 7.76
C THR A 345 -2.68 -62.56 7.14
N ASP A 346 -2.48 -61.24 7.19
CA ASP A 346 -3.42 -60.26 6.61
C ASP A 346 -3.50 -60.38 5.09
N TYR A 347 -2.37 -60.61 4.42
CA TYR A 347 -2.31 -60.80 2.97
C TYR A 347 -2.98 -62.09 2.48
N ILE A 348 -2.97 -63.15 3.31
CA ILE A 348 -3.52 -64.46 3.00
C ILE A 348 -5.02 -64.51 3.34
N ASN A 349 -5.46 -63.85 4.40
CA ASN A 349 -6.83 -63.96 4.91
C ASN A 349 -7.82 -62.93 4.33
N GLU A 350 -7.37 -61.75 3.87
CA GLU A 350 -8.25 -60.64 3.48
C GLU A 350 -8.90 -60.72 2.09
N SER A 351 -8.68 -61.78 1.29
CA SER A 351 -9.06 -61.75 -0.14
C SER A 351 -10.51 -62.19 -0.45
N THR A 352 -11.24 -61.36 -1.19
CA THR A 352 -12.47 -61.73 -1.93
C THR A 352 -12.19 -61.84 -3.45
N GLY A 353 -13.00 -62.60 -4.20
CA GLY A 353 -12.84 -62.72 -5.65
C GLY A 353 -11.70 -63.67 -6.09
N ALA A 354 -11.08 -63.40 -7.24
CA ALA A 354 -10.06 -64.30 -7.84
C ALA A 354 -8.81 -64.47 -6.97
N ASP A 355 -8.44 -63.46 -6.18
CA ASP A 355 -7.29 -63.48 -5.27
C ASP A 355 -7.40 -64.53 -4.16
N LYS A 356 -8.63 -64.97 -3.81
CA LYS A 356 -8.86 -66.04 -2.84
C LYS A 356 -8.19 -67.34 -3.25
N PHE A 357 -8.22 -67.68 -4.54
CA PHE A 357 -7.60 -68.90 -5.04
C PHE A 357 -6.07 -68.80 -5.03
N LEU A 358 -5.52 -67.61 -5.33
CA LEU A 358 -4.09 -67.35 -5.24
C LEU A 358 -3.59 -67.38 -3.78
N ASN A 359 -4.40 -66.92 -2.82
CA ASN A 359 -4.09 -67.00 -1.39
C ASN A 359 -4.13 -68.44 -0.87
N ILE A 360 -5.11 -69.25 -1.29
CA ILE A 360 -5.14 -70.68 -0.98
C ILE A 360 -3.92 -71.38 -1.56
N LEU A 361 -3.56 -71.09 -2.81
CA LEU A 361 -2.34 -71.62 -3.44
C LEU A 361 -1.11 -71.24 -2.61
N PHE A 362 -0.96 -69.97 -2.27
CA PHE A 362 0.18 -69.48 -1.49
C PHE A 362 0.28 -70.16 -0.11
N LYS A 363 -0.84 -70.23 0.62
CA LYS A 363 -0.93 -70.92 1.91
C LYS A 363 -0.55 -72.39 1.80
N ASN A 364 -1.05 -73.08 0.77
CA ASN A 364 -0.72 -74.48 0.52
C ASN A 364 0.77 -74.66 0.24
N LYS A 365 1.40 -73.76 -0.53
CA LYS A 365 2.85 -73.82 -0.76
C LYS A 365 3.64 -73.55 0.51
N LEU A 366 3.25 -72.57 1.33
CA LEU A 366 3.90 -72.35 2.62
C LEU A 366 3.77 -73.58 3.54
N ALA A 367 2.63 -74.26 3.55
CA ALA A 367 2.43 -75.49 4.32
C ALA A 367 3.30 -76.68 3.81
N MET A 368 3.69 -76.70 2.53
CA MET A 368 4.64 -77.73 2.05
C MET A 368 6.00 -77.66 2.74
N LEU A 369 6.35 -76.53 3.37
CA LEU A 369 7.56 -76.40 4.18
C LEU A 369 7.52 -77.21 5.49
N ASP A 370 6.33 -77.68 5.94
CA ASP A 370 6.20 -78.65 7.03
C ASP A 370 6.88 -79.99 6.70
N ASP A 371 6.91 -80.34 5.41
CA ASP A 371 7.56 -81.53 4.87
C ASP A 371 8.67 -81.14 3.88
N ALA A 372 9.65 -80.40 4.41
CA ALA A 372 10.81 -79.94 3.64
C ALA A 372 11.62 -81.10 3.02
N GLN A 373 11.53 -82.31 3.58
CA GLN A 373 12.19 -83.49 3.04
C GLN A 373 11.59 -83.90 1.69
N SER A 374 10.25 -83.93 1.59
CA SER A 374 9.58 -84.18 0.30
C SER A 374 9.89 -83.12 -0.75
N LEU A 375 10.13 -81.86 -0.35
CA LEU A 375 10.58 -80.80 -1.27
C LEU A 375 12.03 -80.98 -1.72
N MET A 376 12.91 -81.51 -0.85
CA MET A 376 14.31 -81.83 -1.18
C MET A 376 14.46 -83.02 -2.13
N GLU A 377 13.54 -83.99 -2.06
CA GLU A 377 13.54 -85.19 -2.91
C GLU A 377 13.09 -84.90 -4.36
N MET A 378 12.52 -83.71 -4.63
CA MET A 378 12.13 -83.30 -5.97
C MET A 378 13.34 -83.05 -6.86
N THR A 379 13.19 -83.34 -8.17
CA THR A 379 14.16 -82.88 -9.16
C THR A 379 14.19 -81.35 -9.18
N PRO A 380 15.34 -80.69 -9.46
CA PRO A 380 15.40 -79.22 -9.52
C PRO A 380 14.38 -78.60 -10.49
N LYS A 381 14.04 -79.32 -11.57
CA LYS A 381 13.00 -78.92 -12.53
C LYS A 381 11.59 -78.95 -11.92
N ASP A 382 11.27 -80.00 -11.18
CA ASP A 382 10.00 -80.12 -10.46
C ASP A 382 9.90 -79.09 -9.32
N PHE A 383 10.98 -78.89 -8.57
CA PHE A 383 11.05 -77.89 -7.51
C PHE A 383 10.79 -76.47 -8.05
N ASN A 384 11.46 -76.09 -9.14
CA ASN A 384 11.24 -74.82 -9.82
C ASN A 384 9.76 -74.63 -10.24
N SER A 385 9.21 -75.61 -10.96
CA SER A 385 7.90 -75.50 -11.60
C SER A 385 6.72 -75.70 -10.65
N LYS A 386 6.86 -76.51 -9.59
CA LYS A 386 5.77 -76.88 -8.67
C LYS A 386 5.83 -76.17 -7.33
N PHE A 387 6.92 -75.50 -6.98
CA PHE A 387 7.05 -74.85 -5.67
C PHE A 387 7.62 -73.44 -5.79
N LEU A 388 8.83 -73.30 -6.32
CA LEU A 388 9.58 -72.04 -6.30
C LEU A 388 8.86 -70.91 -7.04
N ASN A 389 8.35 -71.20 -8.26
CA ASN A 389 7.62 -70.23 -9.06
C ASN A 389 6.35 -69.72 -8.37
N ASP A 390 5.63 -70.59 -7.67
CA ASP A 390 4.38 -70.25 -6.99
C ASP A 390 4.64 -69.38 -5.73
N ILE A 391 5.68 -69.71 -4.94
CA ILE A 391 6.11 -68.88 -3.81
C ILE A 391 6.62 -67.52 -4.30
N SER A 392 7.50 -67.51 -5.29
CA SER A 392 8.04 -66.29 -5.91
C SER A 392 6.94 -65.37 -6.44
N SER A 393 5.98 -65.92 -7.20
CA SER A 393 4.84 -65.16 -7.72
C SER A 393 3.97 -64.59 -6.60
N SER A 394 3.82 -65.34 -5.50
CA SER A 394 3.05 -64.90 -4.34
C SER A 394 3.74 -63.76 -3.59
N PHE A 395 5.06 -63.85 -3.37
CA PHE A 395 5.85 -62.76 -2.81
C PHE A 395 5.82 -61.51 -3.68
N ASN A 396 5.99 -61.65 -5.00
CA ASN A 396 5.88 -60.53 -5.93
C ASN A 396 4.51 -59.82 -5.84
N ARG A 397 3.42 -60.61 -5.71
CA ARG A 397 2.07 -60.06 -5.53
C ARG A 397 1.92 -59.31 -4.20
N VAL A 398 2.48 -59.83 -3.11
CA VAL A 398 2.48 -59.14 -1.80
C VAL A 398 3.26 -57.83 -1.89
N LEU A 399 4.47 -57.84 -2.44
CA LEU A 399 5.28 -56.63 -2.67
C LEU A 399 4.54 -55.60 -3.55
N GLY A 400 3.89 -56.06 -4.62
CA GLY A 400 3.04 -55.22 -5.46
C GLY A 400 1.82 -54.64 -4.74
N THR A 401 1.27 -55.37 -3.76
CA THR A 401 0.17 -54.89 -2.92
C THR A 401 0.65 -53.84 -1.92
N ILE A 402 1.82 -54.02 -1.30
CA ILE A 402 2.48 -53.02 -0.44
C ILE A 402 2.71 -51.73 -1.24
N ALA A 403 3.25 -51.83 -2.46
CA ALA A 403 3.46 -50.68 -3.34
C ALA A 403 2.14 -49.95 -3.66
N LYS A 404 1.04 -50.68 -3.93
CA LYS A 404 -0.29 -50.08 -4.12
C LYS A 404 -0.81 -49.41 -2.85
N LYS A 405 -0.64 -50.02 -1.67
CA LYS A 405 -1.02 -49.43 -0.38
C LYS A 405 -0.26 -48.12 -0.13
N ARG A 406 1.05 -48.06 -0.46
CA ARG A 406 1.85 -46.83 -0.40
C ARG A 406 1.31 -45.72 -1.28
N GLU A 407 1.01 -46.04 -2.53
CA GLU A 407 0.45 -45.07 -3.48
C GLU A 407 -0.92 -44.56 -3.03
N SER A 408 -1.79 -45.45 -2.55
CA SER A 408 -3.08 -45.07 -1.97
C SER A 408 -2.91 -44.17 -0.74
N THR A 409 -2.02 -44.53 0.20
CA THR A 409 -1.71 -43.73 1.40
C THR A 409 -1.21 -42.35 1.00
N LYS A 410 -0.33 -42.25 0.01
CA LYS A 410 0.20 -40.98 -0.50
C LYS A 410 -0.90 -40.07 -1.05
N LYS A 411 -1.89 -40.65 -1.76
CA LYS A 411 -3.01 -39.90 -2.34
C LYS A 411 -3.99 -39.37 -1.29
N VAL A 412 -4.28 -40.17 -0.27
CA VAL A 412 -5.26 -39.81 0.78
C VAL A 412 -4.64 -39.12 1.99
N PHE A 413 -3.31 -39.00 2.06
CA PHE A 413 -2.60 -38.42 3.20
C PHE A 413 -3.15 -37.05 3.58
N ASP A 414 -3.33 -36.18 2.60
CA ASP A 414 -3.77 -34.80 2.85
C ASP A 414 -5.18 -34.75 3.47
N GLU A 415 -6.02 -35.73 3.16
CA GLU A 415 -7.41 -35.83 3.65
C GLU A 415 -7.54 -36.57 4.98
N THR A 416 -6.59 -37.46 5.30
CA THR A 416 -6.70 -38.39 6.43
C THR A 416 -5.77 -38.05 7.59
N TYR A 417 -4.61 -37.45 7.34
CA TYR A 417 -3.69 -37.05 8.40
C TYR A 417 -4.21 -35.80 9.13
N THR A 418 -4.30 -35.89 10.45
CA THR A 418 -4.78 -34.80 11.31
C THR A 418 -3.68 -34.26 12.20
N ILE A 419 -3.59 -32.94 12.25
CA ILE A 419 -2.70 -32.15 13.10
C ILE A 419 -3.50 -31.77 14.34
N ASP A 420 -3.08 -32.26 15.51
CA ASP A 420 -3.73 -31.98 16.77
C ASP A 420 -3.26 -30.63 17.34
N LEU A 421 -4.18 -29.69 17.53
CA LEU A 421 -3.90 -28.38 18.13
C LEU A 421 -4.33 -28.30 19.61
N GLY A 422 -4.75 -29.40 20.21
CA GLY A 422 -5.21 -29.50 21.59
C GLY A 422 -6.71 -29.21 21.74
N SER A 423 -7.17 -28.03 21.31
CA SER A 423 -8.61 -27.68 21.34
C SER A 423 -9.38 -28.12 20.10
N GLU A 424 -8.67 -28.48 19.03
CA GLU A 424 -9.23 -28.85 17.74
C GLU A 424 -8.22 -29.69 16.95
N LYS A 425 -8.68 -30.28 15.85
CA LYS A 425 -7.86 -31.01 14.89
C LYS A 425 -8.08 -30.43 13.50
N LEU A 426 -7.01 -30.31 12.73
CA LEU A 426 -7.04 -29.89 11.32
C LEU A 426 -6.48 -31.00 10.46
N THR A 427 -7.16 -31.33 9.38
CA THR A 427 -6.57 -32.12 8.30
C THR A 427 -5.47 -31.32 7.59
N VAL A 428 -4.54 -32.00 6.94
CA VAL A 428 -3.51 -31.34 6.11
C VAL A 428 -4.15 -30.55 4.96
N LYS A 429 -5.28 -31.03 4.42
CA LYS A 429 -6.09 -30.30 3.45
C LYS A 429 -6.59 -28.95 4.00
N GLU A 430 -7.20 -28.95 5.18
CA GLU A 430 -7.66 -27.70 5.82
C GLU A 430 -6.49 -26.78 6.16
N PHE A 431 -5.34 -27.33 6.55
CA PHE A 431 -4.13 -26.53 6.74
C PHE A 431 -3.62 -25.88 5.44
N ASN A 432 -3.61 -26.62 4.33
CA ASN A 432 -3.25 -26.08 3.02
C ASN A 432 -4.23 -25.01 2.53
N GLU A 433 -5.51 -25.12 2.90
CA GLU A 433 -6.51 -24.08 2.67
C GLU A 433 -6.28 -22.84 3.55
N LEU A 434 -5.90 -23.02 4.82
CA LEU A 434 -5.50 -21.92 5.71
C LEU A 434 -4.32 -21.12 5.14
N LEU A 435 -3.31 -21.80 4.57
CA LEU A 435 -2.16 -21.17 3.94
C LEU A 435 -2.52 -20.27 2.74
N LYS A 436 -3.68 -20.52 2.12
CA LYS A 436 -4.22 -19.74 0.98
C LYS A 436 -5.33 -18.78 1.41
N SER A 437 -5.65 -18.70 2.69
CA SER A 437 -6.77 -17.92 3.19
C SER A 437 -6.45 -16.42 3.18
N LYS A 438 -7.46 -15.61 2.83
CA LYS A 438 -7.39 -14.14 2.95
C LYS A 438 -7.13 -13.68 4.39
N GLU A 439 -7.53 -14.49 5.37
CA GLU A 439 -7.33 -14.18 6.78
C GLU A 439 -5.85 -14.27 7.17
N LEU A 440 -5.14 -15.32 6.73
CA LEU A 440 -3.70 -15.44 6.96
C LEU A 440 -2.92 -14.32 6.24
N GLU A 441 -3.29 -14.03 4.98
CA GLU A 441 -2.71 -12.93 4.20
C GLU A 441 -2.90 -11.57 4.90
N LYS A 442 -4.09 -11.33 5.46
CA LYS A 442 -4.37 -10.11 6.23
C LYS A 442 -3.47 -10.00 7.47
N ARG A 443 -3.24 -11.09 8.19
CA ARG A 443 -2.37 -11.10 9.39
C ARG A 443 -0.91 -10.90 9.03
N GLU A 444 -0.43 -11.55 7.98
CA GLU A 444 0.92 -11.36 7.44
C GLU A 444 1.13 -9.89 7.06
N LYS A 445 0.16 -9.29 6.36
CA LYS A 445 0.19 -7.87 6.00
C LYS A 445 0.17 -6.96 7.23
N GLU A 446 -0.66 -7.25 8.24
CA GLU A 446 -0.71 -6.47 9.48
C GLU A 446 0.64 -6.49 10.23
N LEU A 447 1.30 -7.65 10.32
CA LEU A 447 2.64 -7.79 10.92
C LEU A 447 3.71 -7.03 10.12
N THR A 448 3.74 -7.21 8.81
CA THR A 448 4.72 -6.55 7.94
C THR A 448 4.56 -5.03 7.96
N THR A 449 3.32 -4.53 7.85
CA THR A 449 3.05 -3.09 7.93
C THR A 449 3.41 -2.49 9.30
N ALA A 450 3.18 -3.22 10.39
CA ALA A 450 3.62 -2.77 11.72
C ALA A 450 5.15 -2.73 11.81
N LEU A 451 5.84 -3.75 11.28
CA LEU A 451 7.30 -3.82 11.28
C LEU A 451 7.93 -2.67 10.48
N GLU A 452 7.40 -2.41 9.28
CA GLU A 452 7.84 -1.30 8.41
C GLU A 452 7.70 0.04 9.13
N LYS A 453 6.50 0.36 9.63
CA LYS A 453 6.22 1.64 10.30
C LYS A 453 7.06 1.85 11.56
N MET A 454 7.24 0.80 12.36
CA MET A 454 8.06 0.88 13.57
C MET A 454 9.55 1.00 13.24
N THR A 455 10.02 0.34 12.18
CA THR A 455 11.40 0.48 11.70
C THR A 455 11.68 1.90 11.23
N GLU A 456 10.75 2.47 10.45
CA GLU A 456 10.81 3.85 9.97
C GLU A 456 10.85 4.85 11.14
N LEU A 457 9.90 4.75 12.08
CA LEU A 457 9.87 5.60 13.26
C LEU A 457 11.16 5.48 14.10
N ASN A 458 11.66 4.26 14.29
CA ASN A 458 12.86 4.01 15.07
C ASN A 458 14.10 4.64 14.43
N LYS A 459 14.30 4.49 13.11
CA LYS A 459 15.39 5.12 12.35
C LYS A 459 15.30 6.65 12.35
N ARG A 460 14.08 7.15 12.26
CA ARG A 460 13.78 8.58 12.32
C ARG A 460 14.20 9.17 13.66
N LEU A 461 13.72 8.62 14.77
CA LEU A 461 14.13 9.05 16.12
C LEU A 461 15.65 8.94 16.37
N ASP A 462 16.33 7.91 15.81
CA ASP A 462 17.80 7.84 15.84
C ASP A 462 18.44 9.05 15.14
N THR A 463 17.89 9.47 14.01
CA THR A 463 18.40 10.60 13.22
C THR A 463 18.28 11.92 13.96
N ILE A 464 17.16 12.16 14.65
CA ILE A 464 16.97 13.36 15.50
C ILE A 464 18.02 13.38 16.61
N ILE A 465 18.13 12.27 17.36
CA ILE A 465 18.98 12.16 18.55
C ILE A 465 20.48 12.20 18.21
N ALA A 466 20.87 11.71 17.02
CA ALA A 466 22.27 11.67 16.60
C ALA A 466 22.87 13.04 16.22
N LYS A 467 22.06 14.11 16.15
CA LYS A 467 22.55 15.45 15.82
C LYS A 467 23.41 16.00 16.95
N LYS A 468 24.67 16.30 16.66
CA LYS A 468 25.58 16.94 17.62
C LYS A 468 25.42 18.46 17.53
N GLU A 469 25.02 19.10 18.62
CA GLU A 469 25.06 20.56 18.73
C GLU A 469 26.51 21.04 18.99
N TYR A 470 26.95 22.07 18.26
CA TYR A 470 28.24 22.75 18.47
C TYR A 470 29.49 21.85 18.36
N SER A 471 29.65 21.13 17.25
CA SER A 471 30.89 20.40 16.93
C SER A 471 31.94 21.30 16.26
N SER A 472 33.22 21.10 16.60
CA SER A 472 34.36 21.70 15.90
C SER A 472 34.84 20.89 14.69
N GLU A 473 34.23 19.73 14.43
CA GLU A 473 34.43 18.97 13.19
C GLU A 473 33.74 19.72 12.04
N ASP A 474 34.35 19.74 10.85
CA ASP A 474 33.83 20.43 9.66
C ASP A 474 32.43 19.91 9.34
N SER A 475 31.43 20.61 9.88
CA SER A 475 30.05 20.18 9.85
C SER A 475 29.56 20.31 8.41
N LYS A 476 28.92 19.26 7.88
CA LYS A 476 28.22 19.28 6.59
C LYS A 476 27.01 20.27 6.58
N ASP A 477 26.88 21.13 7.59
CA ASP A 477 25.78 22.07 7.88
C ASP A 477 25.75 23.30 6.96
N GLY A 478 26.77 23.51 6.12
CA GLY A 478 26.74 24.55 5.09
C GLY A 478 25.51 24.40 4.17
N GLY A 479 25.13 23.17 3.84
CA GLY A 479 23.93 22.86 3.06
C GLY A 479 22.63 23.18 3.81
N LEU A 480 22.58 22.97 5.14
CA LEU A 480 21.40 23.24 5.96
C LEU A 480 21.04 24.74 5.95
N ARG A 481 22.04 25.62 6.13
CA ARG A 481 21.83 27.06 6.06
C ARG A 481 21.31 27.50 4.68
N GLU A 482 21.84 26.92 3.60
CA GLU A 482 21.40 27.22 2.24
C GLU A 482 19.99 26.72 1.94
N ILE A 483 19.61 25.55 2.47
CA ILE A 483 18.25 25.02 2.40
C ILE A 483 17.28 25.93 3.16
N ILE A 484 17.62 26.32 4.40
CA ILE A 484 16.79 27.26 5.21
C ILE A 484 16.58 28.57 4.46
N LYS A 485 17.65 29.15 3.92
CA LYS A 485 17.58 30.41 3.18
C LYS A 485 16.70 30.26 1.93
N SER A 486 16.92 29.21 1.13
CA SER A 486 16.14 29.01 -0.10
C SER A 486 14.67 28.71 0.19
N LEU A 487 14.37 27.94 1.25
CA LEU A 487 13.00 27.70 1.71
C LEU A 487 12.31 29.00 2.13
N ASP A 488 13.00 29.90 2.85
CA ASP A 488 12.43 31.17 3.26
C ASP A 488 12.16 32.10 2.07
N ILE A 489 13.04 32.14 1.08
CA ILE A 489 12.84 32.97 -0.13
C ILE A 489 11.64 32.44 -0.94
N VAL A 490 11.60 31.13 -1.25
CA VAL A 490 10.46 30.54 -1.99
C VAL A 490 9.16 30.70 -1.19
N LYS A 491 9.21 30.53 0.14
CA LYS A 491 8.09 30.86 1.04
C LYS A 491 7.66 32.31 0.88
N ASN A 492 8.55 33.27 0.72
CA ASN A 492 8.19 34.68 0.52
C ASN A 492 7.50 34.93 -0.84
N HIS A 493 7.81 34.16 -1.87
CA HIS A 493 7.11 34.22 -3.16
C HIS A 493 5.70 33.63 -3.07
N VAL A 494 5.60 32.39 -2.57
CA VAL A 494 4.34 31.64 -2.42
C VAL A 494 3.44 32.31 -1.39
N TYR A 495 3.98 32.65 -0.22
CA TYR A 495 3.30 33.37 0.88
C TYR A 495 3.66 34.87 0.87
N GLY A 496 3.46 35.48 -0.29
CA GLY A 496 3.65 36.92 -0.51
C GLY A 496 2.91 37.37 -1.76
N LYS A 497 3.59 38.08 -2.64
CA LYS A 497 2.97 38.73 -3.81
C LYS A 497 2.17 37.75 -4.68
N TYR A 498 2.78 36.63 -5.07
CA TYR A 498 2.16 35.71 -6.04
C TYR A 498 1.01 34.90 -5.44
N GLY A 499 1.15 34.38 -4.22
CA GLY A 499 0.04 33.70 -3.55
C GLY A 499 -1.17 34.61 -3.34
N LYS A 500 -0.94 35.90 -3.05
CA LYS A 500 -2.01 36.89 -2.98
C LYS A 500 -2.68 37.08 -4.34
N GLN A 501 -1.89 37.34 -5.39
CA GLN A 501 -2.43 37.55 -6.73
C GLN A 501 -3.21 36.33 -7.22
N PHE A 502 -2.69 35.13 -6.96
CA PHE A 502 -3.33 33.87 -7.26
C PHE A 502 -4.68 33.73 -6.54
N ILE A 503 -4.72 33.93 -5.21
CA ILE A 503 -5.97 33.75 -4.45
C ILE A 503 -7.02 34.81 -4.79
N GLU A 504 -6.60 36.06 -5.03
CA GLU A 504 -7.48 37.12 -5.50
C GLU A 504 -8.03 36.80 -6.89
N LYS A 505 -7.20 36.27 -7.79
CA LYS A 505 -7.65 35.83 -9.12
C LYS A 505 -8.62 34.67 -9.06
N MET A 506 -8.35 33.64 -8.25
CA MET A 506 -9.26 32.49 -8.09
C MET A 506 -10.60 32.92 -7.52
N ARG A 507 -10.60 33.83 -6.55
CA ARG A 507 -11.83 34.49 -6.06
C ARG A 507 -12.55 35.21 -7.20
N ASP A 508 -11.88 36.09 -7.94
CA ASP A 508 -12.52 36.92 -8.96
C ASP A 508 -13.10 36.10 -10.12
N LEU A 509 -12.38 35.06 -10.57
CA LEU A 509 -12.86 34.15 -11.60
C LEU A 509 -14.04 33.32 -11.11
N SER A 510 -13.96 32.76 -9.90
CA SER A 510 -15.06 31.96 -9.34
C SER A 510 -16.32 32.80 -9.12
N GLU A 511 -16.18 34.03 -8.60
CA GLU A 511 -17.29 34.98 -8.44
C GLU A 511 -17.92 35.34 -9.80
N SER A 512 -17.10 35.67 -10.79
CA SER A 512 -17.56 36.00 -12.15
C SER A 512 -18.35 34.85 -12.78
N GLN A 513 -17.83 33.61 -12.68
CA GLN A 513 -18.50 32.44 -13.21
C GLN A 513 -19.76 32.09 -12.42
N ASN A 514 -19.80 32.32 -11.10
CA ASN A 514 -21.01 32.10 -10.30
C ASN A 514 -22.11 33.11 -10.68
N LYS A 515 -21.76 34.38 -10.94
CA LYS A 515 -22.71 35.37 -11.45
C LYS A 515 -23.23 35.01 -12.84
N ASN A 516 -22.34 34.58 -13.73
CA ASN A 516 -22.71 34.06 -15.05
C ASN A 516 -23.69 32.87 -14.93
N PHE A 517 -23.45 31.96 -13.99
CA PHE A 517 -24.38 30.86 -13.70
C PHE A 517 -25.75 31.38 -13.27
N ASP A 518 -25.82 32.33 -12.32
CA ASP A 518 -27.09 32.88 -11.84
C ASP A 518 -27.89 33.52 -12.98
N GLU A 519 -27.25 34.35 -13.81
CA GLU A 519 -27.88 34.97 -14.97
C GLU A 519 -28.40 33.94 -15.99
N LYS A 520 -27.60 32.89 -16.25
CA LYS A 520 -27.98 31.80 -17.17
C LYS A 520 -29.13 30.96 -16.61
N PHE A 521 -29.11 30.66 -15.31
CA PHE A 521 -30.17 29.91 -14.66
C PHE A 521 -31.48 30.69 -14.64
N ASP A 522 -31.45 31.97 -14.30
CA ASP A 522 -32.64 32.81 -14.30
C ASP A 522 -33.21 32.93 -15.72
N THR A 523 -32.35 33.12 -16.74
CA THR A 523 -32.75 33.08 -18.16
C THR A 523 -33.39 31.73 -18.55
N PHE A 524 -32.79 30.62 -18.12
CA PHE A 524 -33.31 29.28 -18.38
C PHE A 524 -34.70 29.09 -17.75
N LYS A 525 -34.87 29.50 -16.49
CA LYS A 525 -36.14 29.41 -15.77
C LYS A 525 -37.23 30.24 -16.43
N GLU A 526 -36.91 31.47 -16.83
CA GLU A 526 -37.84 32.38 -17.52
C GLU A 526 -38.22 31.87 -18.92
N ARG A 527 -37.25 31.36 -19.68
CA ARG A 527 -37.44 30.92 -21.07
C ARG A 527 -38.25 29.62 -21.18
N TYR A 528 -38.03 28.68 -20.26
CA TYR A 528 -38.61 27.33 -20.35
C TYR A 528 -39.72 27.06 -19.32
N PHE A 529 -40.13 28.10 -18.57
CA PHE A 529 -41.20 28.04 -17.56
C PHE A 529 -41.06 26.87 -16.57
N VAL A 530 -39.82 26.55 -16.19
CA VAL A 530 -39.54 25.48 -15.23
C VAL A 530 -39.98 25.97 -13.85
N ASN A 531 -41.03 25.35 -13.30
CA ASN A 531 -41.49 25.66 -11.95
C ASN A 531 -40.49 25.10 -10.89
N GLU A 532 -40.62 25.49 -9.62
CA GLU A 532 -39.69 25.07 -8.55
C GLU A 532 -39.69 23.55 -8.30
N SER A 533 -40.70 22.84 -8.82
CA SER A 533 -40.81 21.37 -8.83
C SER A 533 -40.13 20.68 -10.01
N GLY A 534 -39.56 21.43 -10.97
CA GLY A 534 -38.94 20.87 -12.18
C GLY A 534 -39.93 20.42 -13.26
N ASP A 535 -41.23 20.68 -13.07
CA ASP A 535 -42.28 20.39 -14.02
C ASP A 535 -42.27 21.44 -15.13
N ILE A 536 -42.29 20.95 -16.36
CA ILE A 536 -42.15 21.74 -17.56
C ILE A 536 -43.53 21.83 -18.20
N GLY A 537 -43.93 23.00 -18.69
CA GLY A 537 -45.04 23.08 -19.64
C GLY A 537 -44.76 22.20 -20.88
N ASN A 538 -45.77 21.99 -21.73
CA ASN A 538 -45.57 21.28 -23.00
C ASN A 538 -44.62 22.07 -23.93
N LEU A 539 -43.31 21.88 -23.79
CA LEU A 539 -42.30 22.38 -24.72
C LEU A 539 -42.32 21.58 -26.02
N SER A 540 -42.15 22.26 -27.15
CA SER A 540 -41.88 21.63 -28.44
C SER A 540 -40.53 20.90 -28.46
N GLU A 541 -40.29 20.04 -29.45
CA GLU A 541 -39.02 19.29 -29.56
C GLU A 541 -37.81 20.23 -29.70
N ASP A 542 -37.93 21.31 -30.48
CA ASP A 542 -36.88 22.32 -30.63
C ASP A 542 -36.62 23.10 -29.34
N GLU A 543 -37.67 23.43 -28.58
CA GLU A 543 -37.55 24.08 -27.28
C GLU A 543 -36.89 23.17 -26.25
N LYS A 544 -37.20 21.87 -26.26
CA LYS A 544 -36.55 20.87 -25.42
C LYS A 544 -35.07 20.72 -25.77
N LEU A 545 -34.71 20.67 -27.05
CA LEU A 545 -33.31 20.58 -27.48
C LEU A 545 -32.51 21.81 -27.02
N ASN A 546 -33.04 23.01 -27.21
CA ASN A 546 -32.39 24.24 -26.75
C ASN A 546 -32.29 24.28 -25.21
N ALA A 547 -33.33 23.82 -24.50
CA ALA A 547 -33.29 23.72 -23.04
C ALA A 547 -32.24 22.71 -22.56
N CYS A 548 -32.05 21.59 -23.24
CA CYS A 548 -30.98 20.64 -22.93
C CYS A 548 -29.58 21.27 -23.07
N VAL A 549 -29.35 22.04 -24.13
CA VAL A 549 -28.09 22.76 -24.34
C VAL A 549 -27.86 23.83 -23.26
N ASP A 550 -28.88 24.64 -22.96
CA ASP A 550 -28.81 25.68 -21.93
C ASP A 550 -28.61 25.06 -20.53
N ALA A 551 -29.27 23.93 -20.23
CA ALA A 551 -29.10 23.20 -18.97
C ALA A 551 -27.70 22.59 -18.83
N SER A 552 -27.13 22.00 -19.91
CA SER A 552 -25.75 21.51 -19.90
C SER A 552 -24.77 22.65 -19.68
N THR A 553 -24.92 23.75 -20.45
CA THR A 553 -24.08 24.93 -20.35
C THR A 553 -24.12 25.54 -18.94
N GLY A 554 -25.31 25.68 -18.35
CA GLY A 554 -25.47 26.17 -16.98
C GLY A 554 -24.76 25.27 -15.96
N ARG A 555 -24.88 23.94 -16.09
CA ARG A 555 -24.16 22.99 -15.22
C ARG A 555 -22.65 23.11 -15.36
N GLU A 556 -22.13 23.22 -16.58
CA GLU A 556 -20.70 23.38 -16.86
C GLU A 556 -20.15 24.67 -16.23
N ILE A 557 -20.87 25.79 -16.34
CA ILE A 557 -20.48 27.08 -15.73
C ILE A 557 -20.43 26.97 -14.20
N TRP A 558 -21.45 26.35 -13.57
CA TRP A 558 -21.46 26.16 -12.12
C TRP A 558 -20.29 25.28 -11.65
N VAL A 559 -20.05 24.16 -12.34
CA VAL A 559 -18.93 23.26 -12.03
C VAL A 559 -17.59 23.99 -12.19
N TYR A 560 -17.43 24.79 -13.23
CA TYR A 560 -16.20 25.57 -13.44
C TYR A 560 -15.98 26.60 -12.33
N SER A 561 -17.04 27.33 -11.93
CA SER A 561 -16.99 28.25 -10.79
C SER A 561 -16.58 27.54 -9.49
N GLN A 562 -17.20 26.39 -9.20
CA GLN A 562 -16.84 25.54 -8.06
C GLN A 562 -15.35 25.16 -8.11
N LYS A 563 -14.86 24.66 -9.25
CA LYS A 563 -13.48 24.20 -9.42
C LYS A 563 -12.45 25.31 -9.20
N LEU A 564 -12.73 26.53 -9.66
CA LEU A 564 -11.89 27.70 -9.39
C LEU A 564 -11.85 28.05 -7.90
N SER A 565 -12.98 27.96 -7.20
CA SER A 565 -13.03 28.20 -5.75
C SER A 565 -12.32 27.11 -4.94
N GLU A 566 -12.44 25.84 -5.35
CA GLU A 566 -11.74 24.70 -4.77
C GLU A 566 -10.22 24.86 -4.95
N LEU A 567 -9.78 25.27 -6.15
CA LEU A 567 -8.37 25.50 -6.43
C LEU A 567 -7.75 26.56 -5.50
N GLY A 568 -8.48 27.64 -5.23
CA GLY A 568 -8.04 28.66 -4.28
C GLY A 568 -8.09 28.17 -2.82
N TYR A 569 -9.13 27.42 -2.41
CA TYR A 569 -9.20 26.83 -1.07
C TYR A 569 -8.03 25.87 -0.82
N ASP A 570 -7.73 25.00 -1.77
CA ASP A 570 -6.69 24.01 -1.58
C ASP A 570 -5.28 24.66 -1.55
N PHE A 571 -5.04 25.69 -2.36
CA PHE A 571 -3.82 26.50 -2.26
C PHE A 571 -3.62 27.03 -0.83
N LEU A 572 -4.69 27.50 -0.19
CA LEU A 572 -4.66 28.00 1.18
C LEU A 572 -4.42 26.87 2.19
N ALA A 573 -5.16 25.77 2.08
CA ALA A 573 -5.05 24.61 2.96
C ALA A 573 -3.63 24.00 2.95
N THR A 574 -3.03 23.90 1.76
CA THR A 574 -1.67 23.36 1.52
C THR A 574 -0.58 24.15 2.20
N ASN A 575 -0.77 25.46 2.29
CA ASN A 575 0.22 26.40 2.77
C ASN A 575 -0.12 26.95 4.17
N ASN A 576 -1.15 26.42 4.82
CA ASN A 576 -1.63 26.91 6.11
C ASN A 576 -0.58 26.86 7.23
N ASP A 577 0.33 25.89 7.13
CA ASP A 577 1.46 25.66 8.03
C ASP A 577 2.62 26.67 7.87
N ILE A 578 2.73 27.32 6.71
CA ILE A 578 3.73 28.36 6.45
C ILE A 578 3.18 29.77 6.58
N PHE A 579 1.88 29.92 6.86
CA PHE A 579 1.26 31.18 7.25
C PHE A 579 1.73 31.55 8.66
N GLY A 580 2.98 32.00 8.77
CA GLY A 580 3.57 32.49 10.02
C GLY A 580 2.87 33.77 10.51
N ASP A 581 3.54 34.55 11.35
CA ASP A 581 2.97 35.81 11.86
C ASP A 581 2.62 36.78 10.70
N PRO A 582 1.31 37.02 10.43
CA PRO A 582 0.89 37.88 9.34
C PRO A 582 1.14 39.36 9.66
N ASP A 583 1.47 39.73 10.91
CA ASP A 583 1.43 41.11 11.37
C ASP A 583 2.43 42.04 10.69
N LYS A 584 3.48 41.47 10.09
CA LYS A 584 4.60 42.21 9.50
C LYS A 584 4.49 42.43 7.97
N ASN A 585 3.52 41.84 7.27
CA ASN A 585 3.40 41.96 5.80
C ASN A 585 1.93 42.05 5.34
N LYS A 586 1.60 43.07 4.53
CA LYS A 586 0.24 43.33 4.04
C LYS A 586 -0.33 42.20 3.18
N ASP A 587 0.47 41.61 2.30
CA ASP A 587 0.00 40.54 1.42
C ASP A 587 -0.31 39.27 2.22
N ARG A 588 0.51 38.99 3.24
CA ARG A 588 0.30 37.88 4.18
C ARG A 588 -0.98 38.02 4.99
N LYS A 589 -1.34 39.23 5.42
CA LYS A 589 -2.63 39.51 6.09
C LYS A 589 -3.81 39.20 5.18
N ILE A 590 -3.71 39.55 3.89
CA ILE A 590 -4.75 39.28 2.91
C ILE A 590 -4.90 37.77 2.71
N ILE A 591 -3.80 37.04 2.45
CA ILE A 591 -3.83 35.58 2.30
C ILE A 591 -4.41 34.91 3.56
N LYS A 592 -4.00 35.33 4.76
CA LYS A 592 -4.54 34.80 6.02
C LYS A 592 -6.05 35.05 6.16
N SER A 593 -6.52 36.23 5.76
CA SER A 593 -7.94 36.57 5.74
C SER A 593 -8.72 35.68 4.77
N HIS A 594 -8.16 35.36 3.60
CA HIS A 594 -8.75 34.37 2.68
C HIS A 594 -8.76 32.96 3.28
N ASN A 595 -7.67 32.52 3.91
CA ASN A 595 -7.59 31.22 4.58
C ASN A 595 -8.66 31.07 5.67
N ASP A 596 -8.79 32.06 6.53
CA ASP A 596 -9.71 32.02 7.66
C ASP A 596 -11.17 32.04 7.20
N SER A 597 -11.47 32.81 6.16
CA SER A 597 -12.81 32.81 5.56
C SER A 597 -13.11 31.47 4.89
N ALA A 598 -12.15 30.87 4.18
CA ALA A 598 -12.32 29.60 3.49
C ALA A 598 -12.50 28.41 4.46
N VAL A 599 -11.72 28.38 5.56
CA VAL A 599 -11.86 27.39 6.64
C VAL A 599 -13.24 27.49 7.28
N LEU A 600 -13.70 28.70 7.59
CA LEU A 600 -15.03 28.91 8.16
C LEU A 600 -16.13 28.50 7.19
N ALA A 601 -16.03 28.90 5.92
CA ALA A 601 -16.97 28.51 4.87
C ALA A 601 -17.05 26.98 4.71
N ARG A 602 -15.92 26.27 4.70
CA ARG A 602 -15.88 24.81 4.65
C ARG A 602 -16.62 24.18 5.83
N ARG A 603 -16.40 24.68 7.05
CA ARG A 603 -17.13 24.20 8.25
C ARG A 603 -18.64 24.43 8.13
N ILE A 604 -19.06 25.57 7.60
CA ILE A 604 -20.48 25.88 7.33
C ILE A 604 -21.07 24.92 6.30
N ILE A 605 -20.37 24.67 5.18
CA ILE A 605 -20.80 23.74 4.13
C ILE A 605 -20.93 22.32 4.69
N THR A 606 -19.93 21.85 5.42
CA THR A 606 -19.93 20.52 6.04
C THR A 606 -21.10 20.37 7.02
N ALA A 607 -21.32 21.35 7.90
CA ALA A 607 -22.44 21.35 8.84
C ALA A 607 -23.80 21.29 8.11
N LYS A 608 -24.00 22.10 7.06
CA LYS A 608 -25.21 22.07 6.22
C LYS A 608 -25.43 20.70 5.57
N ASN A 609 -24.36 20.07 5.06
CA ASN A 609 -24.41 18.74 4.46
C ASN A 609 -24.77 17.66 5.49
N TYR A 610 -24.19 17.70 6.69
CA TYR A 610 -24.56 16.79 7.78
C TYR A 610 -26.02 16.97 8.18
N MET A 611 -26.51 18.21 8.31
CA MET A 611 -27.93 18.45 8.58
C MET A 611 -28.84 17.84 7.50
N LYS A 612 -28.49 17.95 6.22
CA LYS A 612 -29.24 17.30 5.11
C LYS A 612 -29.17 15.78 5.19
N MET A 613 -28.01 15.21 5.50
CA MET A 613 -27.83 13.77 5.65
C MET A 613 -28.61 13.20 6.84
N ILE A 614 -28.61 13.90 7.97
CA ILE A 614 -29.38 13.54 9.17
C ILE A 614 -30.88 13.58 8.86
N ALA A 615 -31.37 14.64 8.20
CA ALA A 615 -32.77 14.75 7.80
C ALA A 615 -33.20 13.60 6.86
N ASN A 616 -32.32 13.22 5.91
CA ASN A 616 -32.57 12.07 5.04
C ASN A 616 -32.62 10.75 5.83
N ALA A 617 -31.65 10.52 6.73
CA ALA A 617 -31.61 9.32 7.58
C ALA A 617 -32.89 9.18 8.43
N GLU A 618 -33.34 10.29 9.02
CA GLU A 618 -34.60 10.39 9.77
C GLU A 618 -35.81 10.07 8.88
N SER A 619 -35.85 10.61 7.65
CA SER A 619 -36.93 10.33 6.68
C SER A 619 -37.00 8.86 6.24
N PHE A 620 -35.86 8.16 6.25
CA PHE A 620 -35.77 6.72 5.95
C PHE A 620 -35.98 5.83 7.18
N GLY A 621 -36.34 6.41 8.33
CA GLY A 621 -36.60 5.67 9.57
C GLY A 621 -35.36 5.11 10.27
N LYS A 622 -34.16 5.66 9.97
CA LYS A 622 -32.92 5.26 10.66
C LYS A 622 -32.84 5.94 12.03
N THR A 623 -32.32 5.22 13.02
CA THR A 623 -32.12 5.71 14.39
C THR A 623 -30.71 6.27 14.64
N GLU A 624 -29.77 5.94 13.75
CA GLU A 624 -28.36 6.33 13.83
C GLU A 624 -27.83 6.78 12.46
N VAL A 625 -26.78 7.59 12.50
CA VAL A 625 -26.09 8.10 11.32
C VAL A 625 -24.61 8.32 11.63
N GLU A 626 -23.75 8.00 10.66
CA GLU A 626 -22.33 8.24 10.76
C GLU A 626 -21.99 9.69 10.38
N ILE A 627 -21.44 10.46 11.32
CA ILE A 627 -20.86 11.79 11.06
C ILE A 627 -19.43 11.83 11.61
N GLU A 628 -18.50 12.38 10.84
CA GLU A 628 -17.07 12.45 11.19
C GLU A 628 -16.44 11.09 11.62
N GLY A 629 -16.88 9.99 11.01
CA GLY A 629 -16.40 8.64 11.33
C GLY A 629 -16.91 8.07 12.66
N LYS A 630 -17.88 8.75 13.30
CA LYS A 630 -18.56 8.30 14.51
C LYS A 630 -20.00 7.95 14.18
N ASN A 631 -20.44 6.77 14.59
CA ASN A 631 -21.84 6.38 14.49
C ASN A 631 -22.59 6.96 15.71
N LEU A 632 -23.52 7.89 15.48
CA LEU A 632 -24.23 8.64 16.52
C LEU A 632 -25.75 8.47 16.37
N SER A 633 -26.49 8.63 17.46
CA SER A 633 -27.95 8.74 17.36
C SER A 633 -28.35 10.00 16.59
N ILE A 634 -29.53 10.00 15.96
CA ILE A 634 -30.03 11.19 15.22
C ILE A 634 -30.04 12.45 16.09
N LEU A 635 -30.36 12.34 17.39
CA LEU A 635 -30.40 13.49 18.31
C LEU A 635 -29.00 14.06 18.56
N GLU A 636 -28.03 13.20 18.88
CA GLU A 636 -26.63 13.59 19.10
C GLU A 636 -26.00 14.15 17.82
N ALA A 637 -26.32 13.54 16.67
CA ALA A 637 -25.85 14.01 15.37
C ALA A 637 -26.38 15.41 15.04
N LYS A 638 -27.65 15.72 15.37
CA LYS A 638 -28.22 17.07 15.19
C LYS A 638 -27.52 18.10 16.07
N GLU A 639 -27.24 17.76 17.32
CA GLU A 639 -26.54 18.65 18.25
C GLU A 639 -25.13 18.98 17.72
N GLU A 640 -24.35 17.95 17.37
CA GLU A 640 -22.99 18.12 16.85
C GLU A 640 -22.99 18.92 15.52
N ALA A 641 -23.86 18.55 14.56
CA ALA A 641 -23.90 19.19 13.25
C ALA A 641 -24.48 20.63 13.26
N SER A 642 -25.24 20.99 14.29
CA SER A 642 -25.84 22.34 14.39
C SER A 642 -24.86 23.43 14.86
N THR A 643 -23.69 23.02 15.38
CA THR A 643 -22.70 23.93 15.95
C THR A 643 -21.39 23.92 15.16
N ILE A 644 -20.78 25.10 15.05
CA ILE A 644 -19.50 25.31 14.38
C ILE A 644 -18.56 25.93 15.39
N ARG A 645 -17.48 25.20 15.67
CA ARG A 645 -16.35 25.74 16.43
C ARG A 645 -15.42 26.48 15.47
N PHE A 646 -14.96 27.67 15.79
CA PHE A 646 -13.99 28.42 14.97
C PHE A 646 -13.17 29.37 15.84
N TYR A 647 -11.85 29.17 15.92
CA TYR A 647 -10.93 29.93 16.79
C TYR A 647 -11.47 30.19 18.22
N GLY A 648 -11.92 29.11 18.89
CA GLY A 648 -12.44 29.17 20.26
C GLY A 648 -13.87 29.70 20.39
N LYS A 649 -14.49 30.18 19.32
CA LYS A 649 -15.92 30.55 19.29
C LYS A 649 -16.76 29.33 18.94
N VAL A 650 -17.92 29.20 19.57
CA VAL A 650 -18.96 28.22 19.22
C VAL A 650 -20.14 29.02 18.67
N MET A 651 -20.57 28.72 17.46
CA MET A 651 -21.60 29.45 16.74
C MET A 651 -22.58 28.45 16.11
N THR A 652 -23.86 28.81 16.00
CA THR A 652 -24.79 28.11 15.12
C THR A 652 -24.40 28.32 13.64
N ILE A 653 -24.91 27.49 12.73
CA ILE A 653 -24.68 27.64 11.27
C ILE A 653 -25.02 29.08 10.80
N ASN A 654 -26.12 29.64 11.27
CA ASN A 654 -26.57 31.00 10.90
C ASN A 654 -25.67 32.09 11.48
N GLU A 655 -25.22 31.94 12.72
CA GLU A 655 -24.28 32.89 13.34
C GLU A 655 -22.91 32.84 12.65
N ALA A 656 -22.44 31.64 12.30
CA ALA A 656 -21.19 31.46 11.57
C ALA A 656 -21.25 32.10 10.18
N GLN A 657 -22.37 32.00 9.47
CA GLN A 657 -22.57 32.66 8.17
C GLN A 657 -22.57 34.20 8.32
N LYS A 658 -23.31 34.74 9.30
CA LYS A 658 -23.27 36.19 9.60
C LYS A 658 -21.88 36.67 10.00
N TYR A 659 -21.13 35.84 10.74
CA TYR A 659 -19.76 36.14 11.13
C TYR A 659 -18.82 36.17 9.93
N LEU A 660 -18.97 35.21 8.99
CA LEU A 660 -18.23 35.19 7.74
C LEU A 660 -18.46 36.50 6.96
N ASP A 661 -19.72 36.88 6.77
CA ASP A 661 -20.12 38.08 6.01
C ASP A 661 -19.67 39.38 6.71
N LYS A 662 -19.60 39.40 8.04
CA LYS A 662 -19.20 40.58 8.79
C LYS A 662 -17.68 40.79 8.80
N GLU A 663 -16.93 39.72 9.06
CA GLU A 663 -15.48 39.84 9.34
C GLU A 663 -14.62 39.70 8.10
N PHE A 664 -15.10 38.99 7.07
CA PHE A 664 -14.30 38.68 5.89
C PHE A 664 -14.83 39.33 4.60
N GLY A 665 -15.88 40.15 4.66
CA GLY A 665 -16.48 40.82 3.48
C GLY A 665 -17.99 40.59 3.37
N GLN A 666 -18.71 41.63 2.93
CA GLN A 666 -20.17 41.62 2.75
C GLN A 666 -20.52 41.31 1.29
N LYS A 667 -21.42 40.32 1.12
CA LYS A 667 -21.98 39.86 -0.15
C LYS A 667 -22.03 40.93 -1.25
N GLY A 668 -21.21 40.78 -2.29
CA GLY A 668 -21.26 41.61 -3.50
C GLY A 668 -20.45 42.91 -3.46
N LEU A 669 -19.51 43.05 -2.52
CA LEU A 669 -18.57 44.17 -2.47
C LEU A 669 -17.13 43.72 -2.78
N LYS A 670 -16.30 44.64 -3.31
CA LYS A 670 -14.88 44.45 -3.69
C LYS A 670 -13.95 43.86 -2.60
N ASN A 671 -14.46 43.66 -1.39
CA ASN A 671 -13.72 43.15 -0.23
C ASN A 671 -14.02 41.69 0.10
N ASP A 672 -14.83 40.97 -0.70
CA ASP A 672 -15.13 39.57 -0.44
C ASP A 672 -13.85 38.72 -0.48
N ARG A 673 -13.83 37.70 0.37
CA ARG A 673 -12.78 36.69 0.42
C ARG A 673 -13.33 35.40 -0.20
N ILE A 674 -12.43 34.46 -0.46
CA ILE A 674 -12.80 33.24 -1.19
C ILE A 674 -13.86 32.41 -0.46
N GLY A 675 -13.85 32.40 0.89
CA GLY A 675 -14.87 31.71 1.68
C GLY A 675 -16.31 32.15 1.41
N GLN A 676 -16.55 33.44 1.16
CA GLN A 676 -17.87 33.94 0.78
C GLN A 676 -18.29 33.35 -0.56
N ILE A 677 -17.41 33.42 -1.56
CA ILE A 677 -17.67 32.91 -2.89
C ILE A 677 -17.95 31.40 -2.85
N MET A 678 -17.20 30.64 -2.04
CA MET A 678 -17.48 29.23 -1.79
C MET A 678 -18.90 29.00 -1.25
N LEU A 679 -19.37 29.81 -0.29
CA LEU A 679 -20.75 29.70 0.21
C LEU A 679 -21.78 30.09 -0.85
N GLU A 680 -21.53 31.12 -1.64
CA GLU A 680 -22.44 31.55 -2.71
C GLU A 680 -22.63 30.46 -3.77
N ILE A 681 -21.53 29.89 -4.26
CA ILE A 681 -21.55 28.77 -5.22
C ILE A 681 -22.33 27.59 -4.63
N MET A 682 -22.08 27.26 -3.37
CA MET A 682 -22.77 26.14 -2.71
C MET A 682 -24.25 26.41 -2.43
N ASN A 683 -24.66 27.67 -2.25
CA ASN A 683 -26.08 28.03 -2.15
C ASN A 683 -26.81 27.85 -3.50
N ASN A 684 -26.09 27.94 -4.61
CA ASN A 684 -26.61 27.68 -5.96
C ASN A 684 -26.70 26.18 -6.30
N ARG A 685 -26.25 25.28 -5.41
CA ARG A 685 -26.26 23.84 -5.66
C ARG A 685 -27.64 23.28 -6.00
N GLU A 686 -28.71 23.73 -5.32
CA GLU A 686 -30.06 23.24 -5.61
C GLU A 686 -30.54 23.68 -7.00
N ARG A 687 -30.15 24.88 -7.46
CA ARG A 687 -30.40 25.33 -8.85
C ARG A 687 -29.68 24.44 -9.87
N THR A 688 -28.45 24.04 -9.58
CA THR A 688 -27.70 23.11 -10.43
C THR A 688 -28.31 21.71 -10.44
N ILE A 689 -28.82 21.24 -9.30
CA ILE A 689 -29.56 19.97 -9.22
C ILE A 689 -30.80 20.03 -10.10
N LEU A 690 -31.56 21.13 -10.09
CA LEU A 690 -32.71 21.30 -10.98
C LEU A 690 -32.32 21.21 -12.47
N LEU A 691 -31.22 21.83 -12.89
CA LEU A 691 -30.72 21.68 -14.26
C LEU A 691 -30.31 20.23 -14.57
N GLN A 692 -29.72 19.52 -13.60
CA GLN A 692 -29.33 18.13 -13.78
C GLN A 692 -30.54 17.20 -13.90
N ASP A 693 -31.55 17.41 -13.05
CA ASP A 693 -32.76 16.60 -13.05
C ASP A 693 -33.59 16.88 -14.31
N PHE A 694 -33.63 18.14 -14.77
CA PHE A 694 -34.16 18.48 -16.09
C PHE A 694 -33.42 17.73 -17.20
N TYR A 695 -32.09 17.79 -17.21
CA TYR A 695 -31.25 17.19 -18.25
C TYR A 695 -31.46 15.67 -18.33
N LYS A 696 -31.51 14.99 -17.17
CA LYS A 696 -31.74 13.54 -17.08
C LYS A 696 -33.20 13.16 -17.37
N GLY A 697 -34.15 13.91 -16.84
CA GLY A 697 -35.58 13.63 -17.00
C GLY A 697 -36.10 13.79 -18.42
N ASN A 698 -35.35 14.50 -19.28
CA ASN A 698 -35.67 14.68 -20.70
C ASN A 698 -34.76 13.88 -21.65
N ASP A 699 -33.96 12.95 -21.13
CA ASP A 699 -33.05 12.10 -21.94
C ASP A 699 -32.19 12.90 -22.93
N CYS A 700 -31.70 14.08 -22.50
CA CYS A 700 -30.97 15.03 -23.33
C CYS A 700 -29.75 14.42 -24.05
N ASP A 701 -29.14 13.36 -23.50
CA ASP A 701 -28.02 12.62 -24.11
C ASP A 701 -28.39 11.91 -25.43
N THR A 702 -29.68 11.63 -25.63
CA THR A 702 -30.19 10.91 -26.81
C THR A 702 -30.96 11.80 -27.78
N MET A 703 -31.21 13.06 -27.39
CA MET A 703 -31.85 14.05 -28.25
C MET A 703 -30.91 14.43 -29.39
N THR A 704 -31.21 13.91 -30.58
CA THR A 704 -30.57 14.34 -31.82
C THR A 704 -31.60 15.12 -32.63
N THR A 705 -31.15 16.12 -33.39
CA THR A 705 -32.01 16.84 -34.33
C THR A 705 -32.72 15.84 -35.24
N ILE A 706 -34.03 15.66 -35.06
CA ILE A 706 -34.85 15.04 -36.08
C ILE A 706 -35.02 16.08 -37.18
N THR A 707 -34.77 15.63 -38.40
CA THR A 707 -34.86 16.33 -39.70
C THR A 707 -33.73 17.29 -40.10
N ARG A 708 -32.99 16.84 -41.12
CA ARG A 708 -32.98 17.57 -42.38
C ARG A 708 -33.77 16.80 -43.42
#